data_AF-A0A8C8HL98-F1
#
_entry.id   AF-A0A8C8HL98-F1
#
_cell.length_a   1.000
_cell.length_b   1.000
_cell.length_c   1.000
_cell.angle_alpha   90.00
_cell.angle_beta   90.00
_cell.angle_gamma   90.00
#
_symmetry.space_group_name_H-M   'P 1'
#
loop_
_entity.id
_entity.type
_entity.pdbx_description
1 polymer ?
#
loop_
_entity_poly.entity_id
_entity_poly.type
_entity_poly.pdbx_seq_one_letter_code
_entity_poly.pdbx_strand_id
1 'polypeptide(L)'
;MGAKLFCWPQGSPGIAMMLRALLLTGLLSWANGQEGQAMLPEEKSKIRDQIVEMFDHAYGSYMKYAYPADELMPLSCRGRVRGLEPNRGDIDDSLGKFSLTLIDTLDTLVVLNKLDEFEDAVRRTLRDVRLDNDVVVSVFETNIRVLGGLLGAHTMADMLRQRGKRMQWYRDELLHMAKELGNRLLPAFNTTSGLPYPRVNLRYGVLNPLSRTGTESDTCTACAGTMILEFAALSRLSGEAVFEENARKALDVLWEKRQRGSDLVGTVINIHNGDWVRRDSGVGAGIDSYYEYLMKAYVLLGDNVYLERFNTHYRAIMKYISQPPLLLNVHMHNPTVSVRSWMDSLLAFFPGLQVLRGDLKPAIETHEMLYQVTKQHKFLPEAFTTEFRVHWGQHPLRPEFAESTYYLYKATGDPYYLRVGQSIVEKLNAHARVPCGFAAVQDVRTGAHEDRMDSFFLAEMFKYLYLLFSEKNQLHFDIDDYIFTTEAHLLPVSLSTSQPPCRGNNTEDLFTYSCPSTQTLFPNNPSFAKTIRDSYKYLTGVGRAFHEVHKGVYRVKLVAEVTQTTEEEEVEPLLVQLISPPFLGRTVLTAGPAKFGMDLTKQEHGTSPYTACGPIENAEDLSGHIALALRGDCMFAAKAHRLQEAGAIGVIFIDHREGSNSAETPLFQMVGDGGSTADITIPLVFLFSQEGALLTSALEDHSNVDVLMLPKERRLGKTTGKRGGLCRAHGLVILLPTGDQGSTNASIILFSHLPSSKLSKGETAQKPNRHFNVEL
;
A
#
# COMPACT_ATOMS: atom_id res chain seq x y z
N MET A 1 0.39 81.45 -15.96
CA MET A 1 1.68 80.79 -15.65
C MET A 1 1.49 79.30 -15.87
N GLY A 2 2.37 78.55 -16.51
CA GLY A 2 3.71 78.88 -17.02
C GLY A 2 4.59 77.63 -16.91
N ALA A 3 4.45 76.70 -17.87
CA ALA A 3 5.03 75.37 -17.74
C ALA A 3 6.57 75.37 -17.77
N LYS A 4 7.17 74.43 -17.03
CA LYS A 4 8.55 73.99 -17.22
C LYS A 4 8.58 72.47 -17.31
N LEU A 5 9.25 71.95 -18.33
CA LEU A 5 9.48 70.52 -18.53
C LEU A 5 10.51 70.02 -17.51
N PHE A 6 10.38 68.75 -17.13
CA PHE A 6 11.53 67.90 -16.87
C PHE A 6 11.37 66.63 -17.70
N CYS A 7 12.31 66.37 -18.60
CA CYS A 7 12.30 65.15 -19.41
C CYS A 7 12.76 63.96 -18.57
N TRP A 8 12.08 62.83 -18.68
CA TRP A 8 12.63 61.53 -18.31
C TRP A 8 13.20 60.84 -19.56
N PRO A 9 14.32 60.09 -19.45
CA PRO A 9 14.86 59.31 -20.57
C PRO A 9 13.92 58.19 -20.99
N GLN A 10 13.99 57.78 -22.26
CA GLN A 10 13.34 56.55 -22.72
C GLN A 10 14.08 55.32 -22.16
N GLY A 11 13.65 54.84 -20.99
CA GLY A 11 14.10 53.58 -20.43
C GLY A 11 13.61 52.39 -21.23
N SER A 12 14.52 51.49 -21.62
CA SER A 12 14.24 50.38 -22.54
C SER A 12 13.11 49.45 -22.05
N PRO A 13 12.10 49.12 -22.88
CA PRO A 13 10.94 48.32 -22.45
C PRO A 13 11.30 46.90 -21.97
N GLY A 14 12.46 46.38 -22.40
CA GLY A 14 12.96 45.07 -21.96
C GLY A 14 13.18 44.93 -20.45
N ILE A 15 13.54 46.01 -19.73
CA ILE A 15 13.85 45.91 -18.29
C ILE A 15 12.58 45.68 -17.46
N ALA A 16 11.51 46.41 -17.75
CA ALA A 16 10.21 46.19 -17.10
C ALA A 16 9.60 44.82 -17.46
N MET A 17 9.84 44.33 -18.68
CA MET A 17 9.39 43.01 -19.10
C MET A 17 10.21 41.89 -18.46
N MET A 18 11.54 42.04 -18.32
CA MET A 18 12.39 41.12 -17.57
C MET A 18 12.01 41.05 -16.09
N LEU A 19 11.74 42.18 -15.43
CA LEU A 19 11.32 42.19 -14.02
C LEU A 19 9.96 41.48 -13.81
N ARG A 20 9.00 41.67 -14.73
CA ARG A 20 7.74 40.91 -14.70
C ARG A 20 7.96 39.42 -15.00
N ALA A 21 8.80 39.09 -15.96
CA ALA A 21 9.15 37.70 -16.28
C ALA A 21 9.83 36.99 -15.10
N LEU A 22 10.78 37.64 -14.43
CA LEU A 22 11.49 37.12 -13.25
C LEU A 22 10.57 36.97 -12.02
N LEU A 23 9.58 37.85 -11.85
CA LEU A 23 8.56 37.68 -10.81
C LEU A 23 7.61 36.51 -11.14
N LEU A 24 7.23 36.34 -12.41
CA LEU A 24 6.39 35.22 -12.86
C LEU A 24 7.11 33.87 -12.82
N THR A 25 8.37 33.79 -13.28
CA THR A 25 9.18 32.56 -13.16
C THR A 25 9.57 32.29 -11.71
N GLY A 26 9.80 33.32 -10.91
CA GLY A 26 9.96 33.19 -9.46
C GLY A 26 8.73 32.55 -8.81
N LEU A 27 7.53 33.07 -9.06
CA LEU A 27 6.27 32.52 -8.54
C LEU A 27 5.99 31.09 -9.06
N LEU A 28 6.29 30.80 -10.33
CA LEU A 28 6.11 29.45 -10.91
C LEU A 28 7.12 28.43 -10.35
N SER A 29 8.38 28.83 -10.14
CA SER A 29 9.38 27.99 -9.46
C SER A 29 9.08 27.79 -7.98
N TRP A 30 8.49 28.77 -7.29
CA TRP A 30 7.98 28.61 -5.92
C TRP A 30 6.79 27.64 -5.87
N ALA A 31 5.83 27.76 -6.80
CA ALA A 31 4.67 26.86 -6.87
C ALA A 31 5.07 25.40 -7.10
N ASN A 32 6.01 25.13 -8.02
CA ASN A 32 6.52 23.77 -8.26
C ASN A 32 7.58 23.31 -7.24
N GLY A 33 8.14 24.21 -6.43
CA GLY A 33 9.24 23.91 -5.52
C GLY A 33 8.83 23.27 -4.18
N GLN A 34 7.60 23.48 -3.72
CA GLN A 34 7.19 23.11 -2.35
C GLN A 34 6.86 21.61 -2.15
N GLU A 35 6.51 20.85 -3.20
CA GLU A 35 6.13 19.43 -3.04
C GLU A 35 7.27 18.51 -2.57
N GLY A 36 8.53 18.98 -2.58
CA GLY A 36 9.69 18.21 -2.13
C GLY A 36 10.44 18.77 -0.91
N GLN A 37 9.93 19.84 -0.29
CA GLN A 37 10.63 20.51 0.82
C GLN A 37 10.17 19.99 2.18
N ALA A 38 11.12 19.61 3.04
CA ALA A 38 10.84 19.11 4.38
C ALA A 38 10.03 20.12 5.21
N MET A 39 8.92 19.67 5.78
CA MET A 39 8.06 20.47 6.66
C MET A 39 8.76 20.71 8.00
N LEU A 40 8.88 21.98 8.40
CA LEU A 40 9.52 22.36 9.66
C LEU A 40 8.71 21.87 10.88
N PRO A 41 9.36 21.57 12.03
CA PRO A 41 8.64 21.14 13.24
C PRO A 41 7.57 22.14 13.72
N GLU A 42 7.80 23.44 13.48
CA GLU A 42 6.85 24.52 13.76
C GLU A 42 5.62 24.48 12.83
N GLU A 43 5.81 24.14 11.55
CA GLU A 43 4.70 23.90 10.61
C GLU A 43 3.90 22.67 11.03
N LYS A 44 4.57 21.55 11.40
CA LYS A 44 3.90 20.35 11.92
C LYS A 44 3.05 20.66 13.16
N SER A 45 3.63 21.35 14.16
CA SER A 45 2.90 21.72 15.38
C SER A 45 1.68 22.56 15.03
N LYS A 46 1.84 23.61 14.21
CA LYS A 46 0.72 24.47 13.81
C LYS A 46 -0.42 23.70 13.15
N ILE A 47 -0.11 22.71 12.30
CA ILE A 47 -1.14 21.87 11.65
C ILE A 47 -1.78 20.91 12.67
N ARG A 48 -1.01 20.28 13.56
CA ARG A 48 -1.53 19.45 14.67
C ARG A 48 -2.44 20.27 15.60
N ASP A 49 -2.06 21.49 15.93
CA ASP A 49 -2.80 22.37 16.82
C ASP A 49 -4.11 22.86 16.14
N GLN A 50 -4.10 23.05 14.81
CA GLN A 50 -5.31 23.25 14.01
C GLN A 50 -6.20 22.00 13.96
N ILE A 51 -5.64 20.80 13.88
CA ILE A 51 -6.39 19.53 13.94
C ILE A 51 -7.11 19.37 15.29
N VAL A 52 -6.48 19.75 16.40
CA VAL A 52 -7.12 19.78 17.73
C VAL A 52 -8.25 20.81 17.78
N GLU A 53 -8.06 22.01 17.22
CA GLU A 53 -9.11 23.04 17.14
C GLU A 53 -10.33 22.58 16.31
N MET A 54 -10.10 21.90 15.18
CA MET A 54 -11.16 21.32 14.37
C MET A 54 -11.91 20.20 15.11
N PHE A 55 -11.19 19.35 15.85
CA PHE A 55 -11.79 18.32 16.69
C PHE A 55 -12.65 18.94 17.79
N ASP A 56 -12.16 19.99 18.48
CA ASP A 56 -12.94 20.70 19.50
C ASP A 56 -14.19 21.38 18.94
N HIS A 57 -14.10 21.93 17.72
CA HIS A 57 -15.27 22.45 16.99
C HIS A 57 -16.30 21.36 16.68
N ALA A 58 -15.85 20.17 16.25
CA ALA A 58 -16.72 19.04 15.88
C ALA A 58 -17.32 18.34 17.11
N TYR A 59 -16.47 17.85 18.03
CA TYR A 59 -16.86 17.13 19.25
C TYR A 59 -17.61 18.06 20.21
N GLY A 60 -17.16 19.31 20.38
CA GLY A 60 -17.86 20.32 21.17
C GLY A 60 -19.25 20.65 20.62
N SER A 61 -19.42 20.64 19.29
CA SER A 61 -20.75 20.78 18.67
C SER A 61 -21.63 19.55 18.92
N TYR A 62 -21.10 18.33 18.79
CA TYR A 62 -21.82 17.10 19.13
C TYR A 62 -22.29 17.10 20.60
N MET A 63 -21.37 17.38 21.54
CA MET A 63 -21.67 17.41 22.98
C MET A 63 -22.63 18.52 23.40
N LYS A 64 -22.76 19.60 22.61
CA LYS A 64 -23.65 20.73 22.86
C LYS A 64 -25.04 20.58 22.23
N TYR A 65 -25.12 20.02 21.02
CA TYR A 65 -26.32 20.06 20.19
C TYR A 65 -26.96 18.68 19.94
N ALA A 66 -26.19 17.60 20.00
CA ALA A 66 -26.63 16.26 19.61
C ALA A 66 -26.73 15.28 20.77
N TYR A 67 -25.68 15.13 21.57
CA TYR A 67 -25.65 14.23 22.72
C TYR A 67 -26.92 14.37 23.59
N PRO A 68 -27.64 13.27 23.93
CA PRO A 68 -27.25 11.86 23.79
C PRO A 68 -27.71 11.16 22.49
N ALA A 69 -28.07 11.88 21.44
CA ALA A 69 -28.36 11.30 20.12
C ALA A 69 -27.14 10.60 19.50
N ASP A 70 -27.37 9.73 18.50
CA ASP A 70 -26.30 8.89 17.92
C ASP A 70 -25.36 9.68 16.98
N GLU A 71 -25.91 10.61 16.19
CA GLU A 71 -25.18 11.49 15.24
C GLU A 71 -25.53 12.97 15.45
N LEU A 72 -24.66 13.85 14.93
CA LEU A 72 -24.89 15.28 14.81
C LEU A 72 -25.44 15.65 13.42
N MET A 73 -26.44 16.53 13.40
CA MET A 73 -26.95 17.24 12.22
C MET A 73 -26.40 18.68 12.27
N PRO A 74 -25.28 18.97 11.58
CA PRO A 74 -24.45 20.16 11.81
C PRO A 74 -24.91 21.41 11.03
N LEU A 75 -25.89 21.28 10.13
CA LEU A 75 -26.56 22.42 9.47
C LEU A 75 -27.78 22.88 10.30
N SER A 76 -28.54 21.93 10.87
CA SER A 76 -29.68 22.25 11.75
C SER A 76 -29.34 22.28 13.25
N CYS A 77 -28.05 22.16 13.61
CA CYS A 77 -27.51 22.31 14.97
C CYS A 77 -28.24 21.46 16.02
N ARG A 78 -28.42 20.16 15.75
CA ARG A 78 -29.20 19.24 16.59
C ARG A 78 -28.74 17.78 16.44
N GLY A 79 -29.25 16.89 17.30
CA GLY A 79 -29.03 15.45 17.16
C GLY A 79 -29.95 14.78 16.14
N ARG A 80 -29.46 13.72 15.49
CA ARG A 80 -30.28 12.77 14.71
C ARG A 80 -30.82 11.68 15.62
N VAL A 81 -32.14 11.52 15.70
CA VAL A 81 -32.80 10.57 16.60
C VAL A 81 -33.66 9.61 15.80
N ARG A 82 -33.21 8.35 15.69
CA ARG A 82 -33.83 7.34 14.81
C ARG A 82 -35.33 7.18 15.08
N GLY A 83 -36.13 7.54 14.08
CA GLY A 83 -37.59 7.56 14.12
C GLY A 83 -38.23 8.96 14.15
N LEU A 84 -37.45 10.04 14.29
CA LEU A 84 -37.92 11.42 14.13
C LEU A 84 -37.63 11.95 12.71
N GLU A 85 -36.42 11.71 12.21
CA GLU A 85 -36.04 12.06 10.83
C GLU A 85 -36.55 11.04 9.80
N PRO A 86 -36.68 11.44 8.51
CA PRO A 86 -36.77 10.51 7.40
C PRO A 86 -35.63 9.48 7.42
N ASN A 87 -35.97 8.22 7.18
CA ASN A 87 -35.06 7.08 7.19
C ASN A 87 -34.12 7.12 5.97
N ARG A 88 -32.80 6.99 6.19
CA ARG A 88 -31.74 7.00 5.16
C ARG A 88 -31.48 5.62 4.52
N GLY A 89 -32.31 4.62 4.82
CA GLY A 89 -32.07 3.22 4.44
C GLY A 89 -31.10 2.55 5.42
N ASP A 90 -30.30 1.62 4.91
CA ASP A 90 -29.36 0.81 5.71
C ASP A 90 -28.36 1.66 6.53
N ILE A 91 -28.11 2.91 6.11
CA ILE A 91 -27.29 3.91 6.83
C ILE A 91 -27.81 4.17 8.26
N ASP A 92 -29.12 4.11 8.50
CA ASP A 92 -29.66 4.33 9.85
C ASP A 92 -29.60 3.08 10.75
N ASP A 93 -29.15 1.92 10.25
CA ASP A 93 -28.99 0.71 11.06
C ASP A 93 -27.76 0.73 11.99
N SER A 94 -26.84 1.67 11.81
CA SER A 94 -25.80 1.99 12.81
C SER A 94 -26.38 2.65 14.08
N LEU A 95 -27.56 3.27 13.99
CA LEU A 95 -28.13 4.12 15.04
C LEU A 95 -29.01 3.29 15.99
N GLY A 96 -28.41 2.80 17.07
CA GLY A 96 -29.08 1.96 18.09
C GLY A 96 -29.53 2.69 19.36
N LYS A 97 -29.58 4.03 19.36
CA LYS A 97 -29.97 4.88 20.51
C LYS A 97 -29.07 4.69 21.74
N PHE A 98 -27.77 4.56 21.48
CA PHE A 98 -26.73 4.31 22.48
C PHE A 98 -25.68 5.44 22.49
N SER A 99 -26.00 6.60 21.91
CA SER A 99 -25.08 7.74 21.77
C SER A 99 -23.83 7.37 20.96
N LEU A 100 -24.02 6.75 19.77
CA LEU A 100 -22.96 6.23 18.90
C LEU A 100 -21.68 7.10 18.90
N THR A 101 -21.78 8.36 18.49
CA THR A 101 -20.64 9.29 18.40
C THR A 101 -19.92 9.51 19.74
N LEU A 102 -20.58 9.39 20.90
CA LEU A 102 -19.90 9.46 22.20
C LEU A 102 -18.97 8.27 22.40
N ILE A 103 -19.45 7.05 22.12
CA ILE A 103 -18.70 5.79 22.31
C ILE A 103 -17.54 5.73 21.33
N ASP A 104 -17.82 6.03 20.06
CA ASP A 104 -16.89 5.96 18.93
C ASP A 104 -15.69 6.92 19.10
N THR A 105 -15.91 8.07 19.74
CA THR A 105 -14.87 9.09 19.97
C THR A 105 -13.98 8.81 21.20
N LEU A 106 -14.32 7.82 22.05
CA LEU A 106 -13.69 7.66 23.37
C LEU A 106 -12.16 7.52 23.32
N ASP A 107 -11.63 6.63 22.49
CA ASP A 107 -10.17 6.43 22.43
C ASP A 107 -9.44 7.54 21.66
N THR A 108 -10.10 8.21 20.70
CA THR A 108 -9.59 9.45 20.08
C THR A 108 -9.26 10.53 21.11
N LEU A 109 -10.08 10.69 22.16
CA LEU A 109 -9.80 11.66 23.23
C LEU A 109 -8.46 11.37 23.92
N VAL A 110 -8.07 10.10 24.06
CA VAL A 110 -6.79 9.72 24.67
C VAL A 110 -5.62 9.93 23.71
N VAL A 111 -5.81 9.67 22.41
CA VAL A 111 -4.82 9.98 21.36
C VAL A 111 -4.55 11.49 21.29
N LEU A 112 -5.59 12.32 21.32
CA LEU A 112 -5.51 13.79 21.26
C LEU A 112 -5.16 14.45 22.61
N ASN A 113 -4.79 13.67 23.65
CA ASN A 113 -4.44 14.17 24.99
C ASN A 113 -5.57 14.95 25.72
N LYS A 114 -6.82 14.63 25.40
CA LYS A 114 -8.04 15.18 26.01
C LYS A 114 -8.51 14.32 27.17
N LEU A 115 -7.62 14.20 28.16
CA LEU A 115 -7.72 13.19 29.22
C LEU A 115 -8.76 13.52 30.30
N ASP A 116 -9.14 14.78 30.45
CA ASP A 116 -10.26 15.19 31.32
C ASP A 116 -11.60 14.94 30.60
N GLU A 117 -11.67 15.31 29.31
CA GLU A 117 -12.83 15.06 28.46
C GLU A 117 -13.08 13.55 28.28
N PHE A 118 -12.03 12.72 28.19
CA PHE A 118 -12.12 11.26 28.18
C PHE A 118 -12.74 10.73 29.48
N GLU A 119 -12.20 11.13 30.63
CA GLU A 119 -12.63 10.61 31.93
C GLU A 119 -14.11 10.96 32.21
N ASP A 120 -14.57 12.14 31.78
CA ASP A 120 -15.98 12.53 31.83
C ASP A 120 -16.84 11.91 30.71
N ALA A 121 -16.30 11.63 29.52
CA ALA A 121 -17.01 10.90 28.48
C ALA A 121 -17.29 9.46 28.91
N VAL A 122 -16.32 8.77 29.52
CA VAL A 122 -16.54 7.43 30.11
C VAL A 122 -17.64 7.49 31.18
N ARG A 123 -17.63 8.47 32.09
CA ARG A 123 -18.71 8.64 33.10
C ARG A 123 -20.10 8.84 32.46
N ARG A 124 -20.19 9.56 31.34
CA ARG A 124 -21.44 9.74 30.59
C ARG A 124 -21.88 8.43 29.93
N THR A 125 -20.95 7.70 29.31
CA THR A 125 -21.20 6.36 28.75
C THR A 125 -21.81 5.43 29.81
N LEU A 126 -21.17 5.30 30.98
CA LEU A 126 -21.67 4.45 32.08
C LEU A 126 -23.03 4.88 32.64
N ARG A 127 -23.37 6.18 32.56
CA ARG A 127 -24.62 6.72 33.11
C ARG A 127 -25.79 6.63 32.13
N ASP A 128 -25.58 7.02 30.88
CA ASP A 128 -26.65 7.37 29.94
C ASP A 128 -26.91 6.28 28.88
N VAL A 129 -25.88 5.52 28.49
CA VAL A 129 -25.98 4.53 27.40
C VAL A 129 -26.78 3.32 27.82
N ARG A 130 -27.66 2.84 26.93
CA ARG A 130 -28.43 1.60 27.11
C ARG A 130 -28.24 0.70 25.90
N LEU A 131 -28.02 -0.59 26.17
CA LEU A 131 -27.74 -1.61 25.15
C LEU A 131 -28.91 -2.59 24.99
N ASP A 132 -30.03 -2.39 25.70
CA ASP A 132 -31.26 -3.19 25.67
C ASP A 132 -32.44 -2.51 24.93
N ASN A 133 -32.14 -1.48 24.13
CA ASN A 133 -33.13 -0.77 23.31
C ASN A 133 -33.88 -1.73 22.37
N ASP A 134 -35.20 -1.57 22.24
CA ASP A 134 -35.98 -2.29 21.21
C ASP A 134 -35.78 -1.66 19.83
N VAL A 135 -34.64 -1.95 19.21
CA VAL A 135 -34.21 -1.42 17.91
C VAL A 135 -33.42 -2.49 17.15
N VAL A 136 -33.63 -2.54 15.83
CA VAL A 136 -32.87 -3.39 14.91
C VAL A 136 -31.64 -2.62 14.46
N VAL A 137 -30.46 -3.19 14.65
CA VAL A 137 -29.17 -2.60 14.26
C VAL A 137 -28.41 -3.52 13.30
N SER A 138 -27.50 -2.93 12.54
CA SER A 138 -26.53 -3.68 11.74
C SER A 138 -25.52 -4.35 12.68
N VAL A 139 -25.30 -5.66 12.50
CA VAL A 139 -24.33 -6.42 13.31
C VAL A 139 -22.91 -5.93 13.04
N PHE A 140 -22.62 -5.56 11.79
CA PHE A 140 -21.34 -5.03 11.34
C PHE A 140 -21.04 -3.66 11.98
N GLU A 141 -21.92 -2.68 11.81
CA GLU A 141 -21.74 -1.33 12.35
C GLU A 141 -21.67 -1.35 13.89
N THR A 142 -22.49 -2.18 14.53
CA THR A 142 -22.50 -2.30 15.99
C THR A 142 -21.24 -3.00 16.53
N ASN A 143 -20.66 -3.92 15.76
CA ASN A 143 -19.37 -4.51 16.10
C ASN A 143 -18.25 -3.47 16.00
N ILE A 144 -18.02 -2.92 14.81
CA ILE A 144 -16.81 -2.13 14.54
C ILE A 144 -16.76 -0.83 15.35
N ARG A 145 -17.89 -0.11 15.49
CA ARG A 145 -17.95 1.19 16.20
C ARG A 145 -18.20 1.06 17.70
N VAL A 146 -19.16 0.22 18.09
CA VAL A 146 -19.69 0.23 19.46
C VAL A 146 -18.95 -0.78 20.32
N LEU A 147 -18.78 -2.02 19.84
CA LEU A 147 -17.94 -2.99 20.53
C LEU A 147 -16.46 -2.59 20.44
N GLY A 148 -15.99 -2.18 19.25
CA GLY A 148 -14.66 -1.62 19.05
C GLY A 148 -14.38 -0.41 19.95
N GLY A 149 -15.24 0.61 19.94
CA GLY A 149 -15.10 1.80 20.79
C GLY A 149 -15.11 1.52 22.28
N LEU A 150 -15.99 0.63 22.76
CA LEU A 150 -16.00 0.20 24.17
C LEU A 150 -14.72 -0.56 24.57
N LEU A 151 -14.18 -1.41 23.68
CA LEU A 151 -12.94 -2.16 23.93
C LEU A 151 -11.70 -1.25 23.89
N GLY A 152 -11.56 -0.40 22.88
CA GLY A 152 -10.46 0.57 22.78
C GLY A 152 -10.48 1.56 23.96
N ALA A 153 -11.65 2.04 24.35
CA ALA A 153 -11.81 2.88 25.53
C ALA A 153 -11.50 2.13 26.84
N HIS A 154 -11.88 0.85 26.96
CA HIS A 154 -11.47 0.02 28.11
C HIS A 154 -9.95 -0.11 28.20
N THR A 155 -9.27 -0.41 27.08
CA THR A 155 -7.81 -0.54 27.03
C THR A 155 -7.12 0.78 27.37
N MET A 156 -7.57 1.91 26.81
CA MET A 156 -7.04 3.23 27.15
C MET A 156 -7.27 3.59 28.63
N ALA A 157 -8.45 3.27 29.18
CA ALA A 157 -8.77 3.49 30.58
C ALA A 157 -7.88 2.66 31.52
N ASP A 158 -7.65 1.38 31.21
CA ASP A 158 -6.76 0.53 31.99
C ASP A 158 -5.29 0.95 31.87
N MET A 159 -4.81 1.31 30.68
CA MET A 159 -3.46 1.87 30.51
C MET A 159 -3.26 3.11 31.41
N LEU A 160 -4.24 4.03 31.45
CA LEU A 160 -4.19 5.22 32.31
C LEU A 160 -4.27 4.88 33.81
N ARG A 161 -5.01 3.82 34.17
CA ARG A 161 -5.13 3.26 35.52
C ARG A 161 -3.81 2.63 35.99
N GLN A 162 -3.23 1.72 35.21
CA GLN A 162 -1.94 1.06 35.50
C GLN A 162 -0.79 2.06 35.69
N ARG A 163 -0.80 3.16 34.92
CA ARG A 163 0.19 4.25 35.02
C ARG A 163 0.03 5.15 36.25
N GLY A 164 -0.98 4.92 37.09
CA GLY A 164 -1.17 5.58 38.39
C GLY A 164 -1.61 7.05 38.34
N LYS A 165 -1.85 7.63 37.15
CA LYS A 165 -2.09 9.08 36.98
C LYS A 165 -3.55 9.49 36.85
N ARG A 166 -4.40 8.67 36.24
CA ARG A 166 -5.84 8.90 36.00
C ARG A 166 -6.61 7.60 36.14
N MET A 167 -7.94 7.64 35.94
CA MET A 167 -8.82 6.45 35.92
C MET A 167 -8.73 5.53 37.16
N GLN A 168 -8.26 6.01 38.31
CA GLN A 168 -8.08 5.17 39.52
C GLN A 168 -9.39 4.66 40.14
N TRP A 169 -10.53 5.23 39.74
CA TRP A 169 -11.86 4.77 40.11
C TRP A 169 -12.40 3.64 39.22
N TYR A 170 -11.80 3.45 38.04
CA TYR A 170 -12.30 2.56 36.98
C TYR A 170 -12.08 1.08 37.31
N ARG A 171 -13.13 0.28 37.16
CA ARG A 171 -13.22 -1.15 37.50
C ARG A 171 -13.81 -1.93 36.33
N ASP A 172 -13.29 -1.66 35.14
CA ASP A 172 -13.53 -2.43 33.93
C ASP A 172 -14.99 -2.36 33.44
N GLU A 173 -15.73 -1.31 33.83
CA GLU A 173 -17.16 -1.16 33.55
C GLU A 173 -17.46 -1.11 32.03
N LEU A 174 -16.56 -0.55 31.22
CA LEU A 174 -16.71 -0.56 29.75
C LEU A 174 -16.53 -1.97 29.16
N LEU A 175 -15.71 -2.83 29.77
CA LEU A 175 -15.59 -4.23 29.37
C LEU A 175 -16.84 -5.03 29.76
N HIS A 176 -17.50 -4.69 30.87
CA HIS A 176 -18.81 -5.24 31.20
C HIS A 176 -19.88 -4.81 30.17
N MET A 177 -19.87 -3.57 29.70
CA MET A 177 -20.75 -3.11 28.61
C MET A 177 -20.41 -3.78 27.26
N ALA A 178 -19.12 -3.91 26.92
CA ALA A 178 -18.65 -4.63 25.73
C ALA A 178 -19.14 -6.09 25.73
N LYS A 179 -19.06 -6.76 26.89
CA LYS A 179 -19.57 -8.12 27.11
C LYS A 179 -21.09 -8.19 27.02
N GLU A 180 -21.82 -7.21 27.55
CA GLU A 180 -23.27 -7.11 27.40
C GLU A 180 -23.69 -7.01 25.93
N LEU A 181 -22.95 -6.21 25.14
CA LEU A 181 -23.18 -6.01 23.72
C LEU A 181 -22.82 -7.25 22.89
N GLY A 182 -21.65 -7.85 23.11
CA GLY A 182 -21.24 -9.08 22.42
C GLY A 182 -22.28 -10.19 22.59
N ASN A 183 -22.84 -10.35 23.80
CA ASN A 183 -23.92 -11.30 24.08
C ASN A 183 -25.24 -11.00 23.33
N ARG A 184 -25.47 -9.76 22.88
CA ARG A 184 -26.63 -9.38 22.04
C ARG A 184 -26.36 -9.54 20.55
N LEU A 185 -25.09 -9.50 20.13
CA LEU A 185 -24.68 -9.79 18.75
C LEU A 185 -24.57 -11.30 18.48
N LEU A 186 -24.17 -12.13 19.47
CA LEU A 186 -24.06 -13.59 19.34
C LEU A 186 -25.27 -14.30 18.68
N PRO A 187 -26.54 -13.96 18.99
CA PRO A 187 -27.71 -14.54 18.31
C PRO A 187 -27.68 -14.43 16.78
N ALA A 188 -27.00 -13.43 16.21
CA ALA A 188 -26.88 -13.27 14.76
C ALA A 188 -26.07 -14.40 14.09
N PHE A 189 -25.14 -15.04 14.81
CA PHE A 189 -24.32 -16.15 14.29
C PHE A 189 -25.07 -17.49 14.26
N ASN A 190 -26.31 -17.54 14.78
CA ASN A 190 -27.16 -18.74 14.77
C ASN A 190 -27.81 -18.98 13.40
N THR A 191 -26.97 -19.22 12.39
CA THR A 191 -27.34 -19.59 11.01
C THR A 191 -26.82 -20.98 10.67
N THR A 192 -27.33 -21.54 9.58
CA THR A 192 -26.96 -22.90 9.13
C THR A 192 -25.47 -23.01 8.77
N SER A 193 -24.85 -21.93 8.27
CA SER A 193 -23.41 -21.89 8.02
C SER A 193 -22.59 -21.42 9.24
N GLY A 194 -23.11 -20.46 10.02
CA GLY A 194 -22.35 -19.70 11.03
C GLY A 194 -21.90 -18.31 10.54
N LEU A 195 -22.19 -17.91 9.30
CA LEU A 195 -22.12 -16.52 8.87
C LEU A 195 -23.23 -15.72 9.61
N PRO A 196 -22.96 -14.52 10.15
CA PRO A 196 -23.98 -13.77 10.88
C PRO A 196 -25.08 -13.21 9.96
N TYR A 197 -26.32 -13.16 10.47
CA TYR A 197 -27.35 -12.27 9.94
C TYR A 197 -26.81 -10.83 9.86
N PRO A 198 -27.16 -10.03 8.83
CA PRO A 198 -26.68 -8.65 8.72
C PRO A 198 -27.26 -7.74 9.82
N ARG A 199 -28.38 -8.13 10.44
CA ARG A 199 -29.16 -7.34 11.40
C ARG A 199 -29.53 -8.14 12.64
N VAL A 200 -29.67 -7.45 13.78
CA VAL A 200 -30.12 -8.02 15.06
C VAL A 200 -30.93 -7.00 15.86
N ASN A 201 -31.93 -7.46 16.63
CA ASN A 201 -32.61 -6.59 17.59
C ASN A 201 -31.86 -6.63 18.93
N LEU A 202 -31.41 -5.47 19.43
CA LEU A 202 -30.60 -5.38 20.65
C LEU A 202 -31.31 -5.93 21.91
N ARG A 203 -32.65 -5.94 21.93
CA ARG A 203 -33.45 -6.48 23.03
C ARG A 203 -33.91 -7.92 22.82
N TYR A 204 -34.20 -8.30 21.57
CA TYR A 204 -34.93 -9.52 21.23
C TYR A 204 -34.12 -10.55 20.41
N GLY A 205 -32.90 -10.22 19.98
CA GLY A 205 -32.08 -11.09 19.12
C GLY A 205 -32.65 -11.21 17.70
N VAL A 206 -32.49 -12.37 17.05
CA VAL A 206 -32.99 -12.64 15.69
C VAL A 206 -34.17 -13.63 15.61
N LEU A 207 -34.42 -14.43 16.65
CA LEU A 207 -35.41 -15.53 16.61
C LEU A 207 -36.76 -15.20 17.27
N ASN A 208 -36.93 -14.00 17.83
CA ASN A 208 -38.15 -13.62 18.54
C ASN A 208 -39.17 -13.00 17.56
N PRO A 209 -40.47 -13.30 17.65
CA PRO A 209 -41.50 -12.63 16.85
C PRO A 209 -41.50 -11.09 16.95
N LEU A 210 -40.97 -10.52 18.04
CA LEU A 210 -40.83 -9.08 18.24
C LEU A 210 -39.52 -8.48 17.67
N SER A 211 -38.58 -9.30 17.18
CA SER A 211 -37.28 -8.85 16.68
C SER A 211 -37.40 -7.90 15.49
N ARG A 212 -38.34 -8.16 14.55
CA ARG A 212 -38.50 -7.41 13.27
C ARG A 212 -37.28 -7.53 12.33
N THR A 213 -36.54 -8.62 12.48
CA THR A 213 -35.34 -9.05 11.73
C THR A 213 -35.17 -10.55 11.95
N GLY A 214 -34.28 -11.23 11.22
CA GLY A 214 -34.09 -12.68 11.26
C GLY A 214 -34.79 -13.42 10.11
N THR A 215 -35.16 -12.70 9.05
CA THR A 215 -35.71 -13.24 7.79
C THR A 215 -34.79 -12.98 6.60
N GLU A 216 -33.74 -12.18 6.81
CA GLU A 216 -32.68 -11.86 5.87
C GLU A 216 -31.85 -13.11 5.57
N SER A 217 -31.79 -13.54 4.31
CA SER A 217 -31.04 -14.72 3.90
C SER A 217 -29.58 -14.44 3.55
N ASP A 218 -29.20 -13.17 3.39
CA ASP A 218 -27.97 -12.74 2.72
C ASP A 218 -27.22 -11.69 3.55
N THR A 219 -25.89 -11.68 3.46
CA THR A 219 -25.00 -10.71 4.13
C THR A 219 -23.83 -10.34 3.21
N CYS A 220 -23.11 -9.24 3.50
CA CYS A 220 -21.93 -8.85 2.72
C CYS A 220 -20.63 -9.51 3.26
N THR A 221 -19.59 -9.57 2.43
CA THR A 221 -18.32 -10.25 2.81
C THR A 221 -17.60 -9.53 3.96
N ALA A 222 -17.55 -8.20 3.93
CA ALA A 222 -17.12 -7.39 5.07
C ALA A 222 -18.02 -7.61 6.30
N CYS A 223 -19.35 -7.59 6.09
CA CYS A 223 -20.36 -7.76 7.13
C CYS A 223 -20.21 -9.04 7.94
N ALA A 224 -19.74 -10.13 7.32
CA ALA A 224 -19.46 -11.41 7.98
C ALA A 224 -17.99 -11.61 8.38
N GLY A 225 -17.05 -10.95 7.70
CA GLY A 225 -15.61 -11.12 7.91
C GLY A 225 -15.01 -10.21 8.99
N THR A 226 -15.57 -9.03 9.16
CA THR A 226 -15.01 -7.94 9.99
C THR A 226 -15.55 -7.99 11.42
N MET A 227 -15.44 -9.17 12.02
CA MET A 227 -15.87 -9.48 13.40
C MET A 227 -14.71 -9.86 14.31
N ILE A 228 -13.59 -10.36 13.75
CA ILE A 228 -12.61 -11.13 14.51
C ILE A 228 -11.76 -10.30 15.48
N LEU A 229 -11.47 -9.03 15.20
CA LEU A 229 -10.60 -8.24 16.08
C LEU A 229 -11.29 -7.95 17.41
N GLU A 230 -12.52 -7.47 17.35
CA GLU A 230 -13.33 -7.09 18.51
C GLU A 230 -13.81 -8.33 19.27
N PHE A 231 -14.27 -9.38 18.57
CA PHE A 231 -14.71 -10.61 19.22
C PHE A 231 -13.54 -11.38 19.84
N ALA A 232 -12.36 -11.41 19.22
CA ALA A 232 -11.18 -11.99 19.85
C ALA A 232 -10.72 -11.16 21.05
N ALA A 233 -10.62 -9.83 20.93
CA ALA A 233 -10.26 -8.96 22.05
C ALA A 233 -11.23 -9.08 23.22
N LEU A 234 -12.55 -9.12 22.96
CA LEU A 234 -13.56 -9.39 23.96
C LEU A 234 -13.37 -10.78 24.60
N SER A 235 -13.09 -11.83 23.83
CA SER A 235 -12.79 -13.16 24.39
C SER A 235 -11.56 -13.17 25.29
N ARG A 236 -10.46 -12.52 24.89
CA ARG A 236 -9.22 -12.48 25.68
C ARG A 236 -9.35 -11.63 26.95
N LEU A 237 -10.07 -10.51 26.90
CA LEU A 237 -10.27 -9.62 28.04
C LEU A 237 -11.35 -10.13 29.02
N SER A 238 -12.41 -10.77 28.52
CA SER A 238 -13.53 -11.25 29.36
C SER A 238 -13.40 -12.71 29.82
N GLY A 239 -12.48 -13.49 29.22
CA GLY A 239 -12.28 -14.91 29.47
C GLY A 239 -13.26 -15.86 28.77
N GLU A 240 -14.18 -15.35 27.94
CA GLU A 240 -15.21 -16.15 27.27
C GLU A 240 -14.89 -16.37 25.78
N ALA A 241 -14.41 -17.56 25.42
CA ALA A 241 -13.97 -17.92 24.06
C ALA A 241 -15.07 -17.88 22.98
N VAL A 242 -16.34 -17.91 23.38
CA VAL A 242 -17.51 -17.98 22.48
C VAL A 242 -17.57 -16.86 21.43
N PHE A 243 -17.02 -15.69 21.72
CA PHE A 243 -16.94 -14.60 20.74
C PHE A 243 -15.91 -14.93 19.65
N GLU A 244 -14.64 -15.16 20.00
CA GLU A 244 -13.60 -15.54 19.03
C GLU A 244 -14.00 -16.76 18.20
N GLU A 245 -14.59 -17.78 18.83
CA GLU A 245 -15.05 -19.01 18.16
C GLU A 245 -16.06 -18.75 17.04
N ASN A 246 -17.06 -17.89 17.27
CA ASN A 246 -18.08 -17.58 16.27
C ASN A 246 -17.53 -16.68 15.14
N ALA A 247 -16.71 -15.68 15.48
CA ALA A 247 -16.08 -14.82 14.47
C ALA A 247 -15.07 -15.58 13.59
N ARG A 248 -14.29 -16.48 14.19
CA ARG A 248 -13.34 -17.37 13.48
C ARG A 248 -14.09 -18.32 12.54
N LYS A 249 -15.19 -18.93 13.00
CA LYS A 249 -16.06 -19.79 12.17
C LYS A 249 -16.61 -19.04 10.94
N ALA A 250 -17.02 -17.78 11.09
CA ALA A 250 -17.49 -16.98 9.95
C ALA A 250 -16.38 -16.76 8.90
N LEU A 251 -15.15 -16.47 9.34
CA LEU A 251 -13.97 -16.38 8.47
C LEU A 251 -13.60 -17.71 7.80
N ASP A 252 -13.80 -18.84 8.49
CA ASP A 252 -13.59 -20.18 7.92
C ASP A 252 -14.56 -20.46 6.78
N VAL A 253 -15.86 -20.15 6.94
CA VAL A 253 -16.86 -20.30 5.87
C VAL A 253 -16.53 -19.39 4.68
N LEU A 254 -16.19 -18.12 4.89
CA LEU A 254 -15.79 -17.21 3.81
C LEU A 254 -14.55 -17.74 3.05
N TRP A 255 -13.59 -18.32 3.76
CA TRP A 255 -12.39 -18.93 3.18
C TRP A 255 -12.69 -20.19 2.35
N GLU A 256 -13.58 -21.07 2.83
CA GLU A 256 -14.00 -22.27 2.09
C GLU A 256 -14.80 -21.95 0.83
N LYS A 257 -15.59 -20.87 0.87
CA LYS A 257 -16.50 -20.48 -0.22
C LYS A 257 -15.83 -19.70 -1.36
N ARG A 258 -14.57 -19.27 -1.22
CA ARG A 258 -13.83 -18.57 -2.30
C ARG A 258 -13.75 -19.38 -3.60
N GLN A 259 -13.61 -18.69 -4.73
CA GLN A 259 -13.58 -19.33 -6.04
C GLN A 259 -12.23 -20.04 -6.29
N ARG A 260 -12.22 -21.38 -6.27
CA ARG A 260 -11.00 -22.22 -6.36
C ARG A 260 -10.06 -21.97 -7.56
N GLY A 261 -10.52 -21.32 -8.63
CA GLY A 261 -9.70 -20.98 -9.81
C GLY A 261 -9.09 -19.56 -9.80
N SER A 262 -9.53 -18.70 -8.88
CA SER A 262 -9.07 -17.31 -8.77
C SER A 262 -8.74 -16.88 -7.34
N ASP A 263 -9.08 -17.71 -6.33
CA ASP A 263 -9.11 -17.44 -4.88
C ASP A 263 -9.97 -16.24 -4.45
N LEU A 264 -10.63 -15.55 -5.39
CA LEU A 264 -11.48 -14.39 -5.13
C LEU A 264 -12.77 -14.76 -4.39
N VAL A 265 -13.32 -13.78 -3.67
CA VAL A 265 -14.64 -13.82 -2.98
C VAL A 265 -15.61 -12.84 -3.63
N GLY A 266 -16.92 -13.07 -3.47
CA GLY A 266 -17.95 -12.15 -3.96
C GLY A 266 -18.25 -11.02 -2.96
N THR A 267 -19.17 -10.12 -3.30
CA THR A 267 -19.63 -9.04 -2.38
C THR A 267 -20.71 -9.50 -1.41
N VAL A 268 -21.62 -10.40 -1.83
CA VAL A 268 -22.80 -10.80 -1.04
C VAL A 268 -22.97 -12.32 -1.10
N ILE A 269 -23.13 -12.92 0.07
CA ILE A 269 -23.21 -14.37 0.31
C ILE A 269 -24.49 -14.70 1.11
N ASN A 270 -25.12 -15.82 0.78
CA ASN A 270 -26.27 -16.34 1.51
C ASN A 270 -25.83 -17.04 2.81
N ILE A 271 -26.41 -16.69 3.96
CA ILE A 271 -25.97 -17.16 5.28
C ILE A 271 -26.41 -18.60 5.62
N HIS A 272 -27.31 -19.19 4.82
CA HIS A 272 -27.80 -20.55 5.07
C HIS A 272 -27.07 -21.60 4.23
N ASN A 273 -26.95 -21.39 2.92
CA ASN A 273 -26.25 -22.32 2.03
C ASN A 273 -24.81 -21.90 1.69
N GLY A 274 -24.43 -20.65 1.95
CA GLY A 274 -23.12 -20.09 1.64
C GLY A 274 -22.89 -19.85 0.14
N ASP A 275 -23.93 -19.64 -0.66
CA ASP A 275 -23.79 -19.35 -2.10
C ASP A 275 -23.62 -17.85 -2.37
N TRP A 276 -22.81 -17.52 -3.38
CA TRP A 276 -22.56 -16.14 -3.80
C TRP A 276 -23.72 -15.58 -4.61
N VAL A 277 -24.46 -14.66 -3.98
CA VAL A 277 -25.59 -13.91 -4.54
C VAL A 277 -25.09 -12.77 -5.43
N ARG A 278 -24.09 -12.01 -4.97
CA ARG A 278 -23.35 -11.04 -5.81
C ARG A 278 -21.90 -11.51 -5.97
N ARG A 279 -21.52 -11.75 -7.23
CA ARG A 279 -20.26 -12.39 -7.65
C ARG A 279 -19.21 -11.39 -8.17
N ASP A 280 -19.48 -10.11 -7.95
CA ASP A 280 -18.53 -9.02 -8.14
C ASP A 280 -17.44 -9.18 -7.08
N SER A 281 -16.18 -8.95 -7.46
CA SER A 281 -15.02 -9.03 -6.60
C SER A 281 -14.15 -7.82 -6.82
N GLY A 282 -13.59 -7.26 -5.74
CA GLY A 282 -12.89 -5.99 -5.71
C GLY A 282 -12.31 -5.75 -4.33
N VAL A 283 -11.60 -4.64 -4.17
CA VAL A 283 -11.11 -4.20 -2.84
C VAL A 283 -12.05 -3.23 -2.14
N GLY A 284 -13.02 -2.67 -2.85
CA GLY A 284 -13.94 -1.66 -2.31
C GLY A 284 -15.19 -2.22 -1.61
N ALA A 285 -16.21 -1.37 -1.58
CA ALA A 285 -17.45 -1.49 -0.81
C ALA A 285 -18.00 -2.92 -0.59
N GLY A 286 -17.91 -3.39 0.66
CA GLY A 286 -18.51 -4.64 1.15
C GLY A 286 -17.63 -5.88 1.01
N ILE A 287 -16.35 -5.71 0.65
CA ILE A 287 -15.32 -6.76 0.68
C ILE A 287 -14.07 -6.24 1.40
N ASP A 288 -13.59 -5.04 1.04
CA ASP A 288 -12.72 -4.15 1.84
C ASP A 288 -12.19 -4.73 3.18
N SER A 289 -12.95 -4.59 4.26
CA SER A 289 -12.49 -4.84 5.63
C SER A 289 -12.37 -6.34 5.98
N TYR A 290 -12.79 -7.26 5.12
CA TYR A 290 -12.47 -8.69 5.26
C TYR A 290 -11.00 -8.97 4.95
N TYR A 291 -10.45 -8.36 3.91
CA TYR A 291 -9.01 -8.49 3.59
C TYR A 291 -8.14 -7.83 4.64
N GLU A 292 -8.59 -6.67 5.13
CA GLU A 292 -7.99 -5.94 6.24
C GLU A 292 -7.88 -6.82 7.50
N TYR A 293 -8.99 -7.45 7.91
CA TYR A 293 -9.04 -8.23 9.16
C TYR A 293 -8.25 -9.52 9.07
N LEU A 294 -8.04 -10.10 7.88
CA LEU A 294 -7.08 -11.20 7.73
C LEU A 294 -5.63 -10.77 7.97
N MET A 295 -5.23 -9.55 7.60
CA MET A 295 -3.89 -9.05 7.94
C MET A 295 -3.81 -8.60 9.40
N LYS A 296 -4.77 -7.80 9.86
CA LYS A 296 -4.78 -7.25 11.23
C LYS A 296 -4.97 -8.33 12.30
N ALA A 297 -5.71 -9.42 12.03
CA ALA A 297 -5.85 -10.53 12.98
C ALA A 297 -4.58 -11.38 13.10
N TYR A 298 -3.76 -11.48 12.04
CA TYR A 298 -2.41 -12.05 12.17
C TYR A 298 -1.56 -11.21 13.14
N VAL A 299 -1.57 -9.88 12.98
CA VAL A 299 -0.82 -8.97 13.86
C VAL A 299 -1.33 -9.01 15.31
N LEU A 300 -2.65 -9.06 15.53
CA LEU A 300 -3.25 -9.04 16.86
C LEU A 300 -3.14 -10.39 17.61
N LEU A 301 -3.30 -11.52 16.91
CA LEU A 301 -3.46 -12.83 17.53
C LEU A 301 -2.24 -13.76 17.35
N GLY A 302 -1.32 -13.41 16.43
CA GLY A 302 -0.11 -14.19 16.14
C GLY A 302 -0.36 -15.51 15.42
N ASP A 303 -1.50 -15.66 14.76
CA ASP A 303 -1.95 -16.91 14.12
C ASP A 303 -1.72 -16.86 12.59
N ASN A 304 -0.80 -17.71 12.12
CA ASN A 304 -0.37 -17.79 10.72
C ASN A 304 -1.51 -18.12 9.75
N VAL A 305 -2.62 -18.71 10.19
CA VAL A 305 -3.77 -19.02 9.32
C VAL A 305 -4.35 -17.75 8.69
N TYR A 306 -4.42 -16.65 9.44
CA TYR A 306 -4.90 -15.37 8.90
C TYR A 306 -3.93 -14.80 7.86
N LEU A 307 -2.62 -14.90 8.10
CA LEU A 307 -1.57 -14.48 7.16
C LEU A 307 -1.56 -15.30 5.87
N GLU A 308 -1.78 -16.62 5.93
CA GLU A 308 -1.88 -17.48 4.75
C GLU A 308 -3.09 -17.09 3.88
N ARG A 309 -4.25 -16.86 4.52
CA ARG A 309 -5.48 -16.42 3.85
C ARG A 309 -5.31 -15.05 3.21
N PHE A 310 -4.76 -14.08 3.95
CA PHE A 310 -4.44 -12.75 3.41
C PHE A 310 -3.46 -12.83 2.23
N ASN A 311 -2.37 -13.59 2.35
CA ASN A 311 -1.41 -13.78 1.27
C ASN A 311 -2.01 -14.41 0.02
N THR A 312 -2.98 -15.30 0.18
CA THR A 312 -3.68 -15.95 -0.94
C THR A 312 -4.60 -14.96 -1.65
N HIS A 313 -5.45 -14.26 -0.91
CA HIS A 313 -6.31 -13.20 -1.45
C HIS A 313 -5.51 -12.05 -2.08
N TYR A 314 -4.42 -11.61 -1.46
CA TYR A 314 -3.59 -10.53 -1.99
C TYR A 314 -2.97 -10.89 -3.35
N ARG A 315 -2.47 -12.13 -3.51
CA ARG A 315 -1.97 -12.62 -4.81
C ARG A 315 -3.07 -12.65 -5.87
N ALA A 316 -4.32 -12.94 -5.50
CA ALA A 316 -5.47 -12.88 -6.40
C ALA A 316 -5.81 -11.43 -6.79
N ILE A 317 -5.90 -10.52 -5.83
CA ILE A 317 -6.17 -9.08 -6.05
C ILE A 317 -5.13 -8.50 -7.00
N MET A 318 -3.83 -8.68 -6.72
CA MET A 318 -2.74 -8.15 -7.54
C MET A 318 -2.61 -8.81 -8.92
N LYS A 319 -3.26 -9.96 -9.16
CA LYS A 319 -3.28 -10.66 -10.45
C LYS A 319 -4.51 -10.31 -11.31
N TYR A 320 -5.63 -9.97 -10.69
CA TYR A 320 -6.94 -9.91 -11.35
C TYR A 320 -7.66 -8.56 -11.23
N ILE A 321 -7.55 -7.89 -10.07
CA ILE A 321 -8.23 -6.61 -9.77
C ILE A 321 -7.29 -5.42 -10.02
N SER A 322 -6.00 -5.58 -9.71
CA SER A 322 -4.99 -4.54 -9.85
C SER A 322 -4.55 -4.35 -11.31
N GLN A 323 -4.70 -3.13 -11.80
CA GLN A 323 -4.19 -2.63 -13.08
C GLN A 323 -3.49 -1.28 -12.80
N PRO A 324 -2.28 -1.30 -12.18
CA PRO A 324 -1.75 -0.15 -11.43
C PRO A 324 -1.77 1.17 -12.20
N PRO A 325 -2.26 2.27 -11.58
CA PRO A 325 -2.70 2.40 -10.18
C PRO A 325 -4.19 2.04 -9.94
N LEU A 326 -4.90 1.54 -10.94
CA LEU A 326 -6.34 1.30 -10.87
C LEU A 326 -6.65 -0.04 -10.18
N LEU A 327 -7.69 -0.08 -9.36
CA LEU A 327 -8.18 -1.31 -8.71
C LEU A 327 -9.65 -1.53 -9.13
N LEU A 328 -9.87 -2.32 -10.18
CA LEU A 328 -11.18 -2.44 -10.83
C LEU A 328 -11.89 -3.75 -10.49
N ASN A 329 -13.19 -3.68 -10.20
CA ASN A 329 -13.96 -4.85 -9.80
C ASN A 329 -14.17 -5.82 -10.97
N VAL A 330 -13.90 -7.10 -10.75
CA VAL A 330 -14.02 -8.20 -11.73
C VAL A 330 -14.98 -9.29 -11.25
N HIS A 331 -15.52 -10.11 -12.15
CA HIS A 331 -16.36 -11.23 -11.72
C HIS A 331 -15.50 -12.35 -11.12
N MET A 332 -15.74 -12.76 -9.87
CA MET A 332 -14.91 -13.75 -9.15
C MET A 332 -14.67 -15.04 -9.94
N HIS A 333 -15.69 -15.54 -10.64
CA HIS A 333 -15.65 -16.77 -11.44
C HIS A 333 -15.04 -16.63 -12.85
N ASN A 334 -14.90 -15.39 -13.34
CA ASN A 334 -14.25 -15.08 -14.61
C ASN A 334 -13.53 -13.73 -14.47
N PRO A 335 -12.35 -13.71 -13.80
CA PRO A 335 -11.65 -12.47 -13.48
C PRO A 335 -11.07 -11.73 -14.70
N THR A 336 -11.26 -12.25 -15.93
CA THR A 336 -10.90 -11.52 -17.16
C THR A 336 -11.93 -10.46 -17.55
N VAL A 337 -13.11 -10.47 -16.92
CA VAL A 337 -14.22 -9.54 -17.20
C VAL A 337 -14.39 -8.59 -16.02
N SER A 338 -14.14 -7.30 -16.26
CA SER A 338 -14.51 -6.22 -15.35
C SER A 338 -16.02 -6.08 -15.27
N VAL A 339 -16.54 -5.85 -14.07
CA VAL A 339 -17.96 -5.60 -13.80
C VAL A 339 -18.31 -4.12 -14.00
N ARG A 340 -17.37 -3.21 -13.68
CA ARG A 340 -17.63 -1.77 -13.57
C ARG A 340 -16.43 -0.95 -14.04
N SER A 341 -16.70 0.16 -14.74
CA SER A 341 -15.71 1.15 -15.17
C SER A 341 -15.49 2.26 -14.13
N TRP A 342 -15.68 1.96 -12.86
CA TRP A 342 -15.57 2.90 -11.76
C TRP A 342 -15.09 2.23 -10.46
N MET A 343 -14.53 3.06 -9.59
CA MET A 343 -13.99 2.76 -8.27
C MET A 343 -14.78 3.54 -7.21
N ASP A 344 -15.14 2.92 -6.09
CA ASP A 344 -15.64 3.62 -4.91
C ASP A 344 -14.49 4.27 -4.11
N SER A 345 -14.81 5.24 -3.23
CA SER A 345 -13.79 5.89 -2.40
C SER A 345 -13.24 4.99 -1.28
N LEU A 346 -14.00 3.98 -0.84
CA LEU A 346 -13.62 3.10 0.28
C LEU A 346 -12.31 2.37 0.02
N LEU A 347 -11.99 2.06 -1.25
CA LEU A 347 -10.70 1.44 -1.62
C LEU A 347 -9.47 2.24 -1.17
N ALA A 348 -9.62 3.50 -0.76
CA ALA A 348 -8.53 4.33 -0.26
C ALA A 348 -7.89 3.81 1.04
N PHE A 349 -8.45 2.80 1.73
CA PHE A 349 -7.77 2.04 2.80
C PHE A 349 -6.64 1.12 2.27
N PHE A 350 -6.76 0.66 1.01
CA PHE A 350 -5.93 -0.44 0.49
C PHE A 350 -4.43 -0.10 0.40
N PRO A 351 -4.00 1.14 0.09
CA PRO A 351 -2.59 1.53 0.22
C PRO A 351 -2.04 1.39 1.64
N GLY A 352 -2.81 1.70 2.68
CA GLY A 352 -2.44 1.48 4.08
C GLY A 352 -2.28 0.00 4.42
N LEU A 353 -3.19 -0.84 3.93
CA LEU A 353 -3.08 -2.30 4.04
C LEU A 353 -1.88 -2.87 3.26
N GLN A 354 -1.54 -2.28 2.10
CA GLN A 354 -0.33 -2.60 1.35
C GLN A 354 0.95 -2.17 2.07
N VAL A 355 0.94 -1.03 2.78
CA VAL A 355 2.04 -0.63 3.67
C VAL A 355 2.20 -1.61 4.84
N LEU A 356 1.11 -2.01 5.51
CA LEU A 356 1.16 -2.98 6.60
C LEU A 356 1.70 -4.35 6.15
N ARG A 357 1.43 -4.73 4.89
CA ARG A 357 2.00 -5.89 4.20
C ARG A 357 3.49 -5.70 3.81
N GLY A 358 3.92 -4.46 3.60
CA GLY A 358 5.24 -4.09 3.10
C GLY A 358 5.37 -3.98 1.58
N ASP A 359 4.27 -3.94 0.83
CA ASP A 359 4.26 -3.79 -0.63
C ASP A 359 4.14 -2.31 -1.02
N LEU A 360 5.19 -1.52 -0.71
CA LEU A 360 5.15 -0.06 -0.78
C LEU A 360 4.90 0.50 -2.19
N LYS A 361 5.41 -0.14 -3.25
CA LYS A 361 5.32 0.42 -4.62
C LYS A 361 3.87 0.62 -5.09
N PRO A 362 3.01 -0.41 -5.15
CA PRO A 362 1.62 -0.22 -5.58
C PRO A 362 0.81 0.64 -4.60
N ALA A 363 1.18 0.69 -3.31
CA ALA A 363 0.57 1.62 -2.36
C ALA A 363 0.82 3.08 -2.75
N ILE A 364 2.07 3.42 -3.09
CA ILE A 364 2.46 4.77 -3.53
C ILE A 364 1.78 5.14 -4.85
N GLU A 365 1.72 4.21 -5.82
CA GLU A 365 1.07 4.42 -7.12
C GLU A 365 -0.45 4.67 -6.96
N THR A 366 -1.12 3.86 -6.14
CA THR A 366 -2.56 3.97 -5.88
C THR A 366 -2.90 5.23 -5.07
N HIS A 367 -2.10 5.58 -4.07
CA HIS A 367 -2.29 6.78 -3.25
C HIS A 367 -2.07 8.08 -4.04
N GLU A 368 -1.04 8.14 -4.89
CA GLU A 368 -0.83 9.29 -5.77
C GLU A 368 -2.00 9.47 -6.74
N MET A 369 -2.53 8.39 -7.32
CA MET A 369 -3.74 8.43 -8.14
C MET A 369 -4.93 9.02 -7.38
N LEU A 370 -5.22 8.52 -6.18
CA LEU A 370 -6.28 9.05 -5.31
C LEU A 370 -6.06 10.54 -4.98
N TYR A 371 -4.83 10.95 -4.68
CA TYR A 371 -4.50 12.34 -4.39
C TYR A 371 -4.79 13.25 -5.60
N GLN A 372 -4.48 12.82 -6.82
CA GLN A 372 -4.83 13.55 -8.05
C GLN A 372 -6.35 13.68 -8.24
N VAL A 373 -7.15 12.65 -7.91
CA VAL A 373 -8.62 12.77 -7.87
C VAL A 373 -9.05 13.85 -6.87
N THR A 374 -8.43 13.93 -5.68
CA THR A 374 -8.72 15.02 -4.73
C THR A 374 -8.23 16.39 -5.20
N LYS A 375 -7.14 16.48 -5.97
CA LYS A 375 -6.68 17.75 -6.58
C LYS A 375 -7.71 18.24 -7.60
N GLN A 376 -8.36 17.34 -8.34
CA GLN A 376 -9.37 17.67 -9.34
C GLN A 376 -10.75 18.04 -8.74
N HIS A 377 -11.24 17.30 -7.73
CA HIS A 377 -12.61 17.45 -7.21
C HIS A 377 -12.70 17.97 -5.77
N LYS A 378 -11.60 18.51 -5.23
CA LYS A 378 -11.37 18.88 -3.81
C LYS A 378 -11.31 17.66 -2.90
N PHE A 379 -12.36 16.84 -2.83
CA PHE A 379 -12.41 15.60 -2.05
C PHE A 379 -12.36 14.37 -2.96
N LEU A 380 -12.24 13.17 -2.38
CA LEU A 380 -12.60 11.95 -3.11
C LEU A 380 -14.13 11.89 -3.23
N PRO A 381 -14.70 11.82 -4.45
CA PRO A 381 -16.10 11.46 -4.64
C PRO A 381 -16.32 9.99 -4.27
N GLU A 382 -17.49 9.66 -3.70
CA GLU A 382 -17.88 8.31 -3.24
C GLU A 382 -17.74 7.26 -4.35
N ALA A 383 -17.82 7.65 -5.63
CA ALA A 383 -17.28 6.87 -6.73
C ALA A 383 -16.75 7.72 -7.90
N PHE A 384 -15.73 7.24 -8.61
CA PHE A 384 -15.12 7.88 -9.80
C PHE A 384 -14.73 6.89 -10.90
N THR A 385 -14.70 7.34 -12.16
CA THR A 385 -14.32 6.53 -13.32
C THR A 385 -12.81 6.41 -13.50
N THR A 386 -12.39 5.54 -14.41
CA THR A 386 -11.00 5.37 -14.88
C THR A 386 -10.35 6.64 -15.46
N GLU A 387 -11.15 7.65 -15.85
CA GLU A 387 -10.69 8.97 -16.31
C GLU A 387 -10.78 10.04 -15.20
N PHE A 388 -10.82 9.61 -13.94
CA PHE A 388 -10.99 10.42 -12.74
C PHE A 388 -12.23 11.33 -12.78
N ARG A 389 -13.34 10.88 -13.40
CA ARG A 389 -14.60 11.64 -13.43
C ARG A 389 -15.52 11.20 -12.31
N VAL A 390 -16.17 12.14 -11.64
CA VAL A 390 -17.20 11.86 -10.61
C VAL A 390 -18.30 10.96 -11.17
N HIS A 391 -18.45 9.76 -10.61
CA HIS A 391 -19.56 8.86 -10.87
C HIS A 391 -20.68 9.14 -9.85
N TRP A 392 -20.37 9.07 -8.55
CA TRP A 392 -21.24 9.46 -7.44
C TRP A 392 -20.60 10.62 -6.68
N GLY A 393 -21.31 11.74 -6.56
CA GLY A 393 -20.74 13.01 -6.11
C GLY A 393 -20.57 13.17 -4.60
N GLN A 394 -21.16 12.28 -3.82
CA GLN A 394 -21.16 12.33 -2.36
C GLN A 394 -19.73 12.30 -1.80
N HIS A 395 -19.53 12.87 -0.62
CA HIS A 395 -18.35 12.69 0.21
C HIS A 395 -18.76 12.83 1.70
N PRO A 396 -19.13 11.74 2.38
CA PRO A 396 -19.56 11.74 3.78
C PRO A 396 -18.38 11.82 4.76
N LEU A 397 -17.38 12.67 4.47
CA LEU A 397 -16.18 12.88 5.30
C LEU A 397 -15.30 11.63 5.51
N ARG A 398 -15.25 10.79 4.46
CA ARG A 398 -14.51 9.51 4.31
C ARG A 398 -13.05 9.56 4.79
N PRO A 399 -12.64 8.78 5.82
CA PRO A 399 -11.33 8.87 6.47
C PRO A 399 -10.20 8.04 5.83
N GLU A 400 -10.50 7.11 4.92
CA GLU A 400 -9.59 6.04 4.49
C GLU A 400 -8.39 6.59 3.69
N PHE A 401 -8.56 7.73 3.01
CA PHE A 401 -7.46 8.46 2.38
C PHE A 401 -6.51 9.11 3.41
N ALA A 402 -7.00 9.50 4.59
CA ALA A 402 -6.16 9.99 5.68
C ALA A 402 -5.43 8.83 6.39
N GLU A 403 -6.09 7.68 6.59
CA GLU A 403 -5.46 6.43 7.05
C GLU A 403 -4.25 6.06 6.19
N SER A 404 -4.46 5.91 4.87
CA SER A 404 -3.38 5.57 3.95
C SER A 404 -2.26 6.62 3.90
N THR A 405 -2.59 7.91 4.05
CA THR A 405 -1.59 8.98 4.16
C THR A 405 -0.74 8.85 5.42
N TYR A 406 -1.35 8.50 6.56
CA TYR A 406 -0.65 8.22 7.82
C TYR A 406 0.30 7.01 7.70
N TYR A 407 -0.19 5.87 7.19
CA TYR A 407 0.65 4.68 7.03
C TYR A 407 1.81 4.90 6.04
N LEU A 408 1.56 5.53 4.89
CA LEU A 408 2.61 5.85 3.91
C LEU A 408 3.67 6.80 4.47
N TYR A 409 3.28 7.81 5.26
CA TYR A 409 4.25 8.63 5.98
C TYR A 409 5.06 7.80 6.98
N LYS A 410 4.40 7.00 7.81
CA LYS A 410 5.01 6.18 8.87
C LYS A 410 6.05 5.18 8.35
N ALA A 411 5.86 4.63 7.15
CA ALA A 411 6.75 3.65 6.55
C ALA A 411 7.83 4.22 5.60
N THR A 412 7.75 5.50 5.21
CA THR A 412 8.70 6.11 4.26
C THR A 412 9.46 7.32 4.80
N GLY A 413 8.94 7.99 5.83
CA GLY A 413 9.42 9.28 6.32
C GLY A 413 9.28 10.44 5.32
N ASP A 414 8.56 10.24 4.21
CA ASP A 414 8.54 11.18 3.09
C ASP A 414 7.69 12.44 3.40
N PRO A 415 8.28 13.65 3.39
CA PRO A 415 7.56 14.89 3.70
C PRO A 415 6.38 15.20 2.77
N TYR A 416 6.29 14.56 1.61
CA TYR A 416 5.16 14.70 0.70
C TYR A 416 3.82 14.37 1.38
N TYR A 417 3.77 13.30 2.17
CA TYR A 417 2.53 12.87 2.83
C TYR A 417 2.08 13.86 3.92
N LEU A 418 2.99 14.64 4.51
CA LEU A 418 2.65 15.77 5.38
C LEU A 418 1.99 16.90 4.59
N ARG A 419 2.43 17.18 3.35
CA ARG A 419 1.75 18.15 2.47
C ARG A 419 0.39 17.64 1.96
N VAL A 420 0.24 16.33 1.74
CA VAL A 420 -1.07 15.70 1.48
C VAL A 420 -2.01 15.90 2.68
N GLY A 421 -1.55 15.55 3.89
CA GLY A 421 -2.33 15.74 5.13
C GLY A 421 -2.70 17.19 5.39
N GLN A 422 -1.80 18.14 5.12
CA GLN A 422 -2.05 19.57 5.20
C GLN A 422 -3.20 19.96 4.24
N SER A 423 -3.17 19.45 3.00
CA SER A 423 -4.25 19.68 2.03
C SER A 423 -5.60 19.13 2.51
N ILE A 424 -5.64 17.95 3.15
CA ILE A 424 -6.87 17.40 3.75
C ILE A 424 -7.42 18.36 4.83
N VAL A 425 -6.57 18.81 5.76
CA VAL A 425 -6.92 19.76 6.85
C VAL A 425 -7.46 21.09 6.29
N GLU A 426 -6.82 21.64 5.27
CA GLU A 426 -7.23 22.87 4.61
C GLU A 426 -8.58 22.70 3.89
N LYS A 427 -8.76 21.62 3.12
CA LYS A 427 -10.00 21.31 2.39
C LYS A 427 -11.19 21.06 3.31
N LEU A 428 -11.01 20.34 4.42
CA LEU A 428 -12.05 20.14 5.42
C LEU A 428 -12.53 21.48 6.01
N ASN A 429 -11.60 22.37 6.39
CA ASN A 429 -11.96 23.71 6.86
C ASN A 429 -12.62 24.58 5.78
N ALA A 430 -12.14 24.52 4.53
CA ALA A 430 -12.63 25.38 3.45
C ALA A 430 -13.96 24.93 2.84
N HIS A 431 -14.33 23.65 2.95
CA HIS A 431 -15.44 23.07 2.19
C HIS A 431 -16.40 22.17 3.00
N ALA A 432 -16.03 21.69 4.18
CA ALA A 432 -16.91 20.86 5.02
C ALA A 432 -17.29 21.53 6.36
N ARG A 433 -16.50 22.49 6.86
CA ARG A 433 -16.77 23.15 8.15
C ARG A 433 -18.01 24.05 8.10
N VAL A 434 -18.88 23.91 9.09
CA VAL A 434 -20.14 24.65 9.25
C VAL A 434 -20.31 25.12 10.71
N PRO A 435 -21.25 26.03 11.05
CA PRO A 435 -21.31 26.66 12.37
C PRO A 435 -21.49 25.70 13.57
N CYS A 436 -22.03 24.49 13.34
CA CYS A 436 -22.28 23.48 14.37
C CYS A 436 -21.63 22.14 14.03
N GLY A 437 -20.41 22.14 13.47
CA GLY A 437 -19.60 20.94 13.22
C GLY A 437 -18.97 20.93 11.82
N PHE A 438 -18.90 19.75 11.21
CA PHE A 438 -18.53 19.56 9.80
C PHE A 438 -19.65 18.79 9.11
N ALA A 439 -20.08 19.24 7.94
CA ALA A 439 -21.16 18.62 7.17
C ALA A 439 -20.60 17.77 6.03
N ALA A 440 -21.17 16.57 5.86
CA ALA A 440 -20.99 15.76 4.66
C ALA A 440 -21.30 16.58 3.39
N VAL A 441 -20.58 16.31 2.30
CA VAL A 441 -20.80 16.98 1.00
C VAL A 441 -21.69 16.09 0.14
N GLN A 442 -22.86 16.58 -0.26
CA GLN A 442 -23.83 15.84 -1.07
C GLN A 442 -23.36 15.66 -2.53
N ASP A 443 -22.68 16.68 -3.08
CA ASP A 443 -22.05 16.60 -4.40
C ASP A 443 -20.81 17.50 -4.49
N VAL A 444 -19.60 16.91 -4.54
CA VAL A 444 -18.31 17.62 -4.64
C VAL A 444 -18.22 18.59 -5.82
N ARG A 445 -18.99 18.36 -6.89
CA ARG A 445 -19.07 19.23 -8.07
C ARG A 445 -19.76 20.56 -7.75
N THR A 446 -20.71 20.55 -6.81
CA THR A 446 -21.50 21.72 -6.39
C THR A 446 -21.00 22.33 -5.09
N GLY A 447 -20.46 21.52 -4.18
CA GLY A 447 -20.17 21.92 -2.80
C GLY A 447 -21.40 22.00 -1.88
N ALA A 448 -22.56 21.47 -2.30
CA ALA A 448 -23.75 21.38 -1.46
C ALA A 448 -23.53 20.43 -0.27
N HIS A 449 -24.03 20.80 0.91
CA HIS A 449 -23.93 20.01 2.14
C HIS A 449 -25.15 19.13 2.39
N GLU A 450 -24.92 17.96 2.99
CA GLU A 450 -25.93 17.12 3.63
C GLU A 450 -25.92 17.38 5.15
N ASP A 451 -27.08 17.37 5.80
CA ASP A 451 -27.20 17.68 7.23
C ASP A 451 -26.82 16.47 8.11
N ARG A 452 -25.55 16.07 8.01
CA ARG A 452 -24.98 14.83 8.54
C ARG A 452 -23.52 15.01 8.93
N MET A 453 -23.16 14.50 10.10
CA MET A 453 -21.78 14.26 10.53
C MET A 453 -21.71 12.86 11.16
N ASP A 454 -21.17 11.90 10.43
CA ASP A 454 -20.99 10.52 10.87
C ASP A 454 -19.97 10.39 12.01
N SER A 455 -20.10 9.33 12.80
CA SER A 455 -19.29 9.10 14.00
C SER A 455 -17.80 8.86 13.69
N PHE A 456 -17.48 8.14 12.60
CA PHE A 456 -16.11 7.91 12.12
C PHE A 456 -15.32 9.20 11.84
N PHE A 457 -16.00 10.33 11.55
CA PHE A 457 -15.29 11.59 11.37
C PHE A 457 -14.57 12.04 12.67
N LEU A 458 -15.10 11.65 13.83
CA LEU A 458 -14.46 11.85 15.14
C LEU A 458 -13.62 10.65 15.58
N ALA A 459 -14.00 9.42 15.26
CA ALA A 459 -13.22 8.22 15.63
C ALA A 459 -11.93 8.05 14.80
N GLU A 460 -11.95 8.42 13.52
CA GLU A 460 -10.89 8.09 12.56
C GLU A 460 -10.16 9.30 12.00
N MET A 461 -10.87 10.22 11.33
CA MET A 461 -10.25 11.29 10.54
C MET A 461 -9.30 12.14 11.39
N PHE A 462 -9.76 12.60 12.56
CA PHE A 462 -8.92 13.36 13.49
C PHE A 462 -7.83 12.51 14.14
N LYS A 463 -8.06 11.21 14.35
CA LYS A 463 -7.08 10.27 14.92
C LYS A 463 -5.89 10.09 13.96
N TYR A 464 -6.14 9.75 12.69
CA TYR A 464 -5.10 9.61 11.67
C TYR A 464 -4.39 10.93 11.35
N LEU A 465 -5.12 12.04 11.21
CA LEU A 465 -4.51 13.35 10.97
C LEU A 465 -3.65 13.81 12.16
N TYR A 466 -4.11 13.67 13.40
CA TYR A 466 -3.32 14.04 14.57
C TYR A 466 -2.03 13.22 14.68
N LEU A 467 -2.10 11.90 14.42
CA LEU A 467 -0.94 11.01 14.42
C LEU A 467 0.05 11.31 13.28
N LEU A 468 -0.43 11.75 12.10
CA LEU A 468 0.42 12.17 10.98
C LEU A 468 1.31 13.38 11.30
N PHE A 469 0.84 14.31 12.14
CA PHE A 469 1.58 15.52 12.55
C PHE A 469 2.17 15.47 13.96
N SER A 470 2.07 14.33 14.66
CA SER A 470 2.65 14.13 15.99
C SER A 470 3.97 13.36 15.94
N GLU A 471 4.97 13.83 16.69
CA GLU A 471 6.23 13.10 16.90
C GLU A 471 6.07 12.11 18.06
N LYS A 472 6.83 10.99 18.06
CA LYS A 472 6.68 9.92 19.09
C LYS A 472 6.80 10.42 20.54
N ASN A 473 7.59 11.47 20.79
CA ASN A 473 7.78 12.07 22.12
C ASN A 473 6.64 13.02 22.56
N GLN A 474 5.65 13.27 21.69
CA GLN A 474 4.46 14.07 21.98
C GLN A 474 3.24 13.20 22.34
N LEU A 475 3.28 11.90 22.00
CA LEU A 475 2.27 10.92 22.38
C LEU A 475 2.53 10.42 23.80
N HIS A 476 1.47 10.12 24.55
CA HIS A 476 1.59 9.59 25.91
C HIS A 476 2.00 8.11 25.94
N PHE A 477 1.75 7.38 24.87
CA PHE A 477 2.01 5.95 24.72
C PHE A 477 2.59 5.70 23.34
N ASP A 478 3.33 4.60 23.17
CA ASP A 478 3.76 4.24 21.82
C ASP A 478 2.56 3.69 21.06
N ILE A 479 2.27 4.28 19.91
CA ILE A 479 1.17 3.86 19.04
C ILE A 479 1.48 2.51 18.36
N ASP A 480 2.74 2.06 18.39
CA ASP A 480 3.19 0.78 17.85
C ASP A 480 2.89 -0.41 18.80
N ASP A 481 2.50 -0.16 20.06
CA ASP A 481 1.99 -1.19 20.99
C ASP A 481 0.53 -1.62 20.66
N TYR A 482 -0.09 -1.00 19.66
CA TYR A 482 -1.51 -1.14 19.31
C TYR A 482 -1.72 -1.41 17.81
N ILE A 483 -2.79 -2.13 17.50
CA ILE A 483 -3.35 -2.22 16.15
C ILE A 483 -4.70 -1.49 16.11
N PHE A 484 -4.93 -0.76 15.02
CA PHE A 484 -6.18 -0.07 14.72
C PHE A 484 -7.19 -1.09 14.16
N THR A 485 -8.45 -1.09 14.61
CA THR A 485 -9.57 -1.77 13.91
C THR A 485 -9.85 -1.10 12.54
N THR A 486 -10.93 -1.49 11.84
CA THR A 486 -11.34 -0.78 10.62
C THR A 486 -11.82 0.64 10.97
N GLU A 487 -12.66 0.81 11.99
CA GLU A 487 -13.09 2.11 12.56
C GLU A 487 -12.00 2.75 13.47
N ALA A 488 -10.72 2.47 13.19
CA ALA A 488 -9.54 3.03 13.86
C ALA A 488 -9.43 2.86 15.41
N HIS A 489 -10.11 1.91 16.04
CA HIS A 489 -10.01 1.73 17.50
C HIS A 489 -8.75 0.97 17.92
N LEU A 490 -8.19 1.33 19.08
CA LEU A 490 -6.90 0.83 19.56
C LEU A 490 -7.03 -0.47 20.35
N LEU A 491 -6.68 -1.60 19.73
CA LEU A 491 -6.54 -2.89 20.41
C LEU A 491 -5.05 -3.20 20.68
N PRO A 492 -4.66 -3.65 21.88
CA PRO A 492 -3.25 -3.81 22.24
C PRO A 492 -2.69 -5.12 21.68
N VAL A 493 -1.49 -5.10 21.09
CA VAL A 493 -0.88 -6.30 20.47
C VAL A 493 -0.47 -7.37 21.49
N SER A 494 -0.48 -7.02 22.78
CA SER A 494 -0.28 -7.94 23.91
C SER A 494 -1.41 -8.98 24.10
N LEU A 495 -2.51 -8.89 23.34
CA LEU A 495 -3.54 -9.93 23.27
C LEU A 495 -3.11 -11.19 22.49
N SER A 496 -1.99 -11.11 21.76
CA SER A 496 -1.39 -12.24 21.05
C SER A 496 -0.95 -13.35 22.00
N THR A 497 -1.39 -14.57 21.72
CA THR A 497 -0.97 -15.78 22.45
C THR A 497 0.34 -16.39 21.93
N SER A 498 0.83 -15.93 20.78
CA SER A 498 2.09 -16.42 20.20
C SER A 498 3.28 -15.69 20.82
N GLN A 499 4.00 -16.36 21.74
CA GLN A 499 5.33 -15.91 22.11
C GLN A 499 6.22 -15.87 20.86
N PRO A 500 7.02 -14.82 20.64
CA PRO A 500 7.80 -14.69 19.43
C PRO A 500 8.87 -15.80 19.36
N PRO A 501 9.07 -16.46 18.21
CA PRO A 501 10.07 -17.51 18.03
C PRO A 501 11.48 -16.92 17.90
N CYS A 502 11.94 -16.20 18.93
CA CYS A 502 13.26 -15.60 18.97
C CYS A 502 14.36 -16.67 19.10
N ARG A 503 15.27 -16.69 18.11
CA ARG A 503 16.44 -17.59 17.94
C ARG A 503 16.22 -18.89 17.15
N GLY A 504 15.79 -18.75 15.89
CA GLY A 504 16.23 -19.64 14.81
C GLY A 504 17.24 -18.90 13.90
N ASN A 505 18.40 -19.48 13.62
CA ASN A 505 19.45 -18.86 12.77
C ASN A 505 19.20 -19.08 11.25
N ASN A 506 17.96 -18.88 10.79
CA ASN A 506 17.60 -18.98 9.38
C ASN A 506 17.32 -17.58 8.81
N THR A 507 18.27 -17.02 8.06
CA THR A 507 18.19 -15.65 7.53
C THR A 507 17.28 -15.50 6.30
N GLU A 508 16.96 -16.58 5.60
CA GLU A 508 16.10 -16.53 4.39
C GLU A 508 14.63 -16.22 4.69
N ASP A 509 14.15 -16.51 5.91
CA ASP A 509 12.72 -16.47 6.28
C ASP A 509 12.31 -15.23 7.09
N LEU A 510 13.25 -14.32 7.35
CA LEU A 510 13.06 -13.23 8.32
C LEU A 510 11.92 -12.25 7.95
N PHE A 511 11.64 -12.08 6.66
CA PHE A 511 10.56 -11.24 6.13
C PHE A 511 9.19 -11.95 6.07
N THR A 512 9.15 -13.27 6.26
CA THR A 512 7.90 -14.07 6.18
C THR A 512 7.22 -14.22 7.54
N TYR A 513 7.99 -14.20 8.64
CA TYR A 513 7.53 -14.53 9.98
C TYR A 513 7.83 -13.47 11.06
N SER A 514 8.29 -12.28 10.68
CA SER A 514 8.38 -11.16 11.61
C SER A 514 7.04 -10.42 11.72
N CYS A 515 6.61 -10.11 12.94
CA CYS A 515 5.50 -9.18 13.16
C CYS A 515 5.85 -7.82 12.50
N PRO A 516 4.95 -7.16 11.75
CA PRO A 516 5.28 -5.95 10.99
C PRO A 516 5.65 -4.71 11.82
N SER A 517 6.88 -4.67 12.32
CA SER A 517 7.51 -3.44 12.81
C SER A 517 7.81 -2.51 11.63
N THR A 518 7.17 -1.35 11.61
CA THR A 518 7.45 -0.28 10.63
C THR A 518 8.88 0.27 10.74
N GLN A 519 9.61 -0.05 11.82
CA GLN A 519 11.02 0.32 11.98
C GLN A 519 11.99 -0.72 11.39
N THR A 520 11.55 -1.97 11.17
CA THR A 520 12.45 -3.09 10.83
C THR A 520 12.26 -3.60 9.39
N LEU A 521 11.09 -3.40 8.79
CA LEU A 521 10.79 -3.84 7.41
C LEU A 521 11.16 -2.82 6.33
N PHE A 522 11.39 -1.55 6.68
CA PHE A 522 11.51 -0.46 5.71
C PHE A 522 12.82 0.32 5.87
N PRO A 523 13.66 0.43 4.83
CA PRO A 523 14.68 1.46 4.79
C PRO A 523 13.96 2.81 4.64
N ASN A 524 14.10 3.69 5.65
CA ASN A 524 13.54 5.05 5.67
C ASN A 524 14.18 5.92 4.58
N ASN A 525 13.74 5.74 3.33
CA ASN A 525 14.32 6.37 2.15
C ASN A 525 13.26 7.14 1.34
N PRO A 526 13.04 8.44 1.65
CA PRO A 526 12.16 9.31 0.87
C PRO A 526 12.47 9.38 -0.63
N SER A 527 13.72 9.11 -1.06
CA SER A 527 14.05 9.14 -2.50
C SER A 527 13.41 8.01 -3.29
N PHE A 528 13.19 6.83 -2.67
CA PHE A 528 12.48 5.72 -3.30
C PHE A 528 11.01 6.09 -3.57
N ALA A 529 10.32 6.60 -2.54
CA ALA A 529 8.91 6.97 -2.66
C ALA A 529 8.70 8.15 -3.62
N LYS A 530 9.59 9.16 -3.56
CA LYS A 530 9.60 10.26 -4.53
C LYS A 530 9.76 9.78 -5.97
N THR A 531 10.72 8.89 -6.25
CA THR A 531 11.00 8.39 -7.61
C THR A 531 9.77 7.74 -8.25
N ILE A 532 9.01 6.97 -7.47
CA ILE A 532 7.76 6.35 -7.93
C ILE A 532 6.72 7.41 -8.26
N ARG A 533 6.43 8.36 -7.35
CA ARG A 533 5.41 9.39 -7.57
C ARG A 533 5.74 10.33 -8.73
N ASP A 534 6.99 10.78 -8.82
CA ASP A 534 7.39 11.71 -9.88
C ASP A 534 7.31 11.04 -11.26
N SER A 535 7.52 9.72 -11.38
CA SER A 535 7.25 8.98 -12.62
C SER A 535 5.77 9.01 -13.03
N TYR A 536 4.84 8.99 -12.06
CA TYR A 536 3.40 8.97 -12.31
C TYR A 536 2.80 10.35 -12.63
N LYS A 537 3.39 11.44 -12.13
CA LYS A 537 2.98 12.83 -12.45
C LYS A 537 3.04 13.13 -13.95
N TYR A 538 3.99 12.54 -14.69
CA TYR A 538 4.07 12.71 -16.14
C TYR A 538 2.97 11.96 -16.92
N LEU A 539 2.41 10.87 -16.36
CA LEU A 539 1.40 10.04 -17.02
C LEU A 539 -0.02 10.62 -16.92
N THR A 540 -0.34 11.37 -15.87
CA THR A 540 -1.69 11.94 -15.66
C THR A 540 -1.94 13.25 -16.41
N GLY A 541 -0.90 13.94 -16.88
CA GLY A 541 -1.01 15.11 -17.77
C GLY A 541 -1.57 16.40 -17.15
N VAL A 542 -1.98 16.38 -15.88
CA VAL A 542 -2.53 17.54 -15.15
C VAL A 542 -1.39 18.49 -14.73
N GLY A 543 -0.93 19.29 -15.68
CA GLY A 543 0.14 20.28 -15.48
C GLY A 543 0.37 21.24 -16.65
N ARG A 544 -0.28 21.03 -17.80
CA ARG A 544 -0.19 21.97 -18.93
C ARG A 544 -1.03 23.22 -18.67
N ALA A 545 -0.37 24.35 -18.42
CA ALA A 545 -0.98 25.65 -18.60
C ALA A 545 -1.46 25.82 -20.06
N PHE A 546 -2.66 26.37 -20.26
CA PHE A 546 -3.20 26.64 -21.59
C PHE A 546 -2.44 27.79 -22.27
N HIS A 547 -1.42 27.45 -23.06
CA HIS A 547 -0.98 28.28 -24.18
C HIS A 547 -1.70 27.86 -25.46
N GLU A 548 -2.02 28.82 -26.33
CA GLU A 548 -2.80 28.60 -27.55
C GLU A 548 -2.05 27.68 -28.54
N VAL A 549 -2.56 26.45 -28.70
CA VAL A 549 -2.05 25.50 -29.69
C VAL A 549 -2.66 25.84 -31.05
N HIS A 550 -1.80 26.22 -32.02
CA HIS A 550 -2.21 26.34 -33.42
C HIS A 550 -2.89 25.04 -33.91
N LYS A 551 -4.00 25.20 -34.63
CA LYS A 551 -4.94 24.12 -35.02
C LYS A 551 -4.26 22.86 -35.63
N GLY A 552 -3.96 21.88 -34.78
CA GLY A 552 -3.61 20.51 -35.16
C GLY A 552 -4.74 19.55 -34.77
N VAL A 553 -5.42 18.95 -35.75
CA VAL A 553 -6.60 18.11 -35.49
C VAL A 553 -6.19 16.68 -35.16
N TYR A 554 -6.12 16.35 -33.86
CA TYR A 554 -5.99 14.96 -33.39
C TYR A 554 -7.32 14.21 -33.60
N ARG A 555 -7.48 13.63 -34.79
CA ARG A 555 -8.62 12.78 -35.15
C ARG A 555 -8.29 11.33 -34.77
N VAL A 556 -9.02 10.76 -33.80
CA VAL A 556 -8.91 9.33 -33.45
C VAL A 556 -9.18 8.51 -34.71
N LYS A 557 -8.17 7.79 -35.21
CA LYS A 557 -8.24 7.06 -36.47
C LYS A 557 -8.39 5.56 -36.22
N LEU A 558 -9.61 5.15 -35.86
CA LEU A 558 -9.99 3.74 -35.88
C LEU A 558 -10.08 3.31 -37.35
N VAL A 559 -9.22 2.37 -37.78
CA VAL A 559 -9.20 1.82 -39.14
C VAL A 559 -9.13 0.30 -39.05
N ALA A 560 -10.15 -0.36 -39.57
CA ALA A 560 -10.04 -1.72 -40.05
C ALA A 560 -10.16 -1.67 -41.58
N GLU A 561 -9.08 -2.01 -42.29
CA GLU A 561 -9.14 -2.30 -43.73
C GLU A 561 -7.94 -3.16 -44.14
N VAL A 562 -8.08 -3.94 -45.21
CA VAL A 562 -7.21 -5.08 -45.52
C VAL A 562 -6.52 -4.89 -46.87
N THR A 563 -5.18 -4.93 -46.90
CA THR A 563 -4.40 -5.17 -48.13
C THR A 563 -3.04 -5.83 -47.85
N GLN A 564 -2.97 -7.12 -48.22
CA GLN A 564 -1.84 -7.86 -48.80
C GLN A 564 -0.39 -7.40 -48.52
N THR A 565 0.28 -8.11 -47.61
CA THR A 565 1.58 -8.78 -47.80
C THR A 565 2.69 -8.06 -48.60
N THR A 566 3.65 -7.50 -47.86
CA THR A 566 5.07 -7.85 -48.05
C THR A 566 5.52 -8.67 -46.84
N GLU A 567 6.36 -9.69 -47.03
CA GLU A 567 6.82 -10.57 -45.95
C GLU A 567 7.94 -9.89 -45.13
N GLU A 568 7.55 -9.14 -44.09
CA GLU A 568 8.45 -8.85 -42.98
C GLU A 568 8.52 -10.10 -42.08
N GLU A 569 9.72 -10.64 -41.83
CA GLU A 569 9.90 -11.75 -40.89
C GLU A 569 9.50 -11.30 -39.48
N GLU A 570 8.43 -11.88 -38.92
CA GLU A 570 7.95 -11.53 -37.58
C GLU A 570 8.98 -11.98 -36.51
N VAL A 571 9.75 -11.02 -35.99
CA VAL A 571 10.84 -11.28 -35.04
C VAL A 571 10.26 -11.66 -33.66
N GLU A 572 10.18 -12.97 -33.38
CA GLU A 572 9.81 -13.46 -32.03
C GLU A 572 10.80 -12.94 -30.97
N PRO A 573 10.35 -12.11 -30.01
CA PRO A 573 11.24 -11.52 -29.01
C PRO A 573 11.61 -12.51 -27.91
N LEU A 574 12.86 -12.41 -27.44
CA LEU A 574 13.35 -13.13 -26.26
C LEU A 574 13.22 -12.25 -25.01
N LEU A 575 13.45 -12.85 -23.85
CA LEU A 575 13.43 -12.21 -22.54
C LEU A 575 14.69 -12.56 -21.75
N VAL A 576 15.19 -11.59 -20.98
CA VAL A 576 16.22 -11.77 -19.97
C VAL A 576 15.58 -11.51 -18.59
N GLN A 577 15.53 -12.53 -17.73
CA GLN A 577 14.84 -12.49 -16.44
C GLN A 577 15.85 -12.65 -15.28
N LEU A 578 15.88 -11.67 -14.37
CA LEU A 578 16.74 -11.66 -13.19
C LEU A 578 16.08 -12.45 -12.05
N ILE A 579 16.70 -13.55 -11.61
CA ILE A 579 16.08 -14.50 -10.67
C ILE A 579 16.77 -14.62 -9.31
N SER A 580 17.99 -14.10 -9.14
CA SER A 580 18.63 -13.99 -7.81
C SER A 580 17.86 -13.00 -6.90
N PRO A 581 18.01 -13.09 -5.57
CA PRO A 581 17.64 -12.00 -4.67
C PRO A 581 18.42 -10.72 -5.03
N PRO A 582 17.84 -9.52 -4.87
CA PRO A 582 16.46 -9.23 -4.43
C PRO A 582 15.41 -9.35 -5.55
N PHE A 583 15.82 -9.59 -6.80
CA PHE A 583 14.96 -9.49 -7.98
C PHE A 583 13.91 -10.60 -8.09
N LEU A 584 14.23 -11.84 -7.68
CA LEU A 584 13.30 -12.97 -7.52
C LEU A 584 12.36 -13.21 -8.73
N GLY A 585 12.85 -12.99 -9.96
CA GLY A 585 12.09 -13.15 -11.20
C GLY A 585 11.16 -12.00 -11.56
N ARG A 586 11.14 -10.90 -10.79
CA ARG A 586 10.25 -9.75 -11.01
C ARG A 586 10.72 -8.88 -12.17
N THR A 587 12.02 -8.61 -12.27
CA THR A 587 12.62 -7.85 -13.36
C THR A 587 12.77 -8.72 -14.61
N VAL A 588 12.18 -8.28 -15.72
CA VAL A 588 12.17 -8.97 -17.01
C VAL A 588 12.38 -7.95 -18.11
N LEU A 589 13.44 -8.15 -18.89
CA LEU A 589 13.92 -7.27 -19.96
C LEU A 589 13.58 -7.89 -21.31
N THR A 590 13.16 -7.08 -22.28
CA THR A 590 12.90 -7.53 -23.67
C THR A 590 14.20 -7.61 -24.46
N ALA A 591 14.41 -8.67 -25.24
CA ALA A 591 15.63 -8.90 -25.99
C ALA A 591 15.39 -9.33 -27.45
N GLY A 592 16.33 -8.97 -28.34
CA GLY A 592 16.36 -9.43 -29.73
C GLY A 592 17.04 -10.81 -29.89
N PRO A 593 16.51 -11.71 -30.73
CA PRO A 593 17.12 -13.02 -31.01
C PRO A 593 18.28 -12.96 -32.03
N ALA A 594 19.07 -14.03 -32.09
CA ALA A 594 20.04 -14.30 -33.16
C ALA A 594 19.52 -15.36 -34.15
N LYS A 595 20.00 -15.36 -35.40
CA LYS A 595 19.73 -16.44 -36.38
C LYS A 595 20.67 -17.67 -36.24
N PHE A 596 21.41 -17.80 -35.13
CA PHE A 596 22.39 -18.87 -34.88
C PHE A 596 22.57 -19.13 -33.37
N GLY A 597 22.98 -20.35 -32.98
CA GLY A 597 23.03 -20.85 -31.59
C GLY A 597 22.09 -22.05 -31.34
N MET A 598 22.27 -22.77 -30.22
CA MET A 598 21.36 -23.83 -29.75
C MET A 598 21.25 -23.88 -28.19
N ASP A 599 20.58 -24.89 -27.62
CA ASP A 599 20.11 -24.91 -26.21
C ASP A 599 21.14 -25.54 -25.21
N LEU A 600 21.15 -25.09 -23.94
CA LEU A 600 22.34 -25.07 -23.03
C LEU A 600 22.50 -26.25 -22.02
N THR A 601 23.66 -26.30 -21.31
CA THR A 601 23.78 -26.44 -19.82
C THR A 601 25.23 -26.27 -19.23
N LYS A 602 25.44 -25.42 -18.16
CA LYS A 602 26.56 -25.37 -17.13
C LYS A 602 28.01 -24.88 -17.48
N GLN A 603 28.86 -24.28 -16.60
CA GLN A 603 28.77 -23.44 -15.35
C GLN A 603 30.19 -22.94 -14.85
N GLU A 604 30.38 -21.66 -14.41
CA GLU A 604 31.48 -21.06 -13.57
C GLU A 604 32.94 -20.78 -14.12
N HIS A 605 33.69 -19.63 -13.95
CA HIS A 605 33.57 -18.17 -13.49
C HIS A 605 34.99 -17.46 -13.42
N GLY A 606 35.38 -16.19 -13.78
CA GLY A 606 34.88 -15.08 -14.69
C GLY A 606 35.60 -13.66 -14.69
N THR A 607 36.33 -13.18 -15.74
CA THR A 607 36.95 -11.80 -15.93
C THR A 607 37.03 -11.17 -17.39
N SER A 608 38.20 -10.70 -17.92
CA SER A 608 38.41 -9.64 -18.99
C SER A 608 39.16 -10.05 -20.31
N PRO A 609 38.81 -9.58 -21.56
CA PRO A 609 38.75 -8.14 -21.93
C PRO A 609 37.69 -7.63 -22.96
N TYR A 610 37.00 -6.57 -22.54
CA TYR A 610 36.68 -5.30 -23.24
C TYR A 610 35.88 -5.24 -24.57
N THR A 611 35.97 -6.17 -25.53
CA THR A 611 35.09 -6.12 -26.74
C THR A 611 34.75 -7.46 -27.40
N ALA A 612 35.47 -8.55 -27.09
CA ALA A 612 35.49 -9.80 -27.85
C ALA A 612 35.87 -9.66 -29.36
N CYS A 613 36.43 -8.52 -29.78
CA CYS A 613 36.96 -8.33 -31.14
C CYS A 613 38.41 -8.83 -31.31
N GLY A 614 39.13 -9.03 -30.21
CA GLY A 614 40.46 -9.65 -30.13
C GLY A 614 40.43 -10.99 -29.37
N PRO A 615 41.59 -11.59 -29.06
CA PRO A 615 41.67 -12.79 -28.23
C PRO A 615 41.13 -12.53 -26.82
N ILE A 616 40.59 -13.57 -26.18
CA ILE A 616 40.03 -13.51 -24.83
C ILE A 616 41.12 -13.89 -23.83
N GLU A 617 41.64 -12.91 -23.10
CA GLU A 617 42.74 -13.07 -22.14
C GLU A 617 42.32 -13.82 -20.86
N ASN A 618 41.01 -13.94 -20.59
CA ASN A 618 40.43 -14.58 -19.41
C ASN A 618 39.72 -15.92 -19.66
N ALA A 619 40.20 -16.76 -20.58
CA ALA A 619 39.47 -17.98 -20.96
C ALA A 619 39.20 -18.97 -19.81
N GLU A 620 40.12 -19.13 -18.84
CA GLU A 620 39.90 -19.98 -17.65
C GLU A 620 38.70 -19.52 -16.81
N ASP A 621 38.50 -18.21 -16.81
CA ASP A 621 37.49 -17.46 -16.07
C ASP A 621 36.14 -17.47 -16.82
N LEU A 622 36.14 -17.15 -18.13
CA LEU A 622 34.90 -17.07 -18.92
C LEU A 622 34.21 -18.43 -19.10
N SER A 623 34.96 -19.51 -18.91
CA SER A 623 34.48 -20.87 -18.74
C SER A 623 33.13 -20.91 -18.03
N GLY A 624 32.17 -21.64 -18.59
CA GLY A 624 30.93 -21.94 -17.92
C GLY A 624 29.97 -20.76 -17.68
N HIS A 625 30.26 -19.56 -18.18
CA HIS A 625 29.47 -18.37 -17.86
C HIS A 625 28.70 -17.75 -19.01
N ILE A 626 27.61 -17.03 -18.67
CA ILE A 626 27.06 -16.04 -19.59
C ILE A 626 28.04 -14.87 -19.64
N ALA A 627 28.48 -14.50 -20.84
CA ALA A 627 29.30 -13.34 -21.10
C ALA A 627 28.43 -12.09 -21.33
N LEU A 628 28.74 -10.98 -20.66
CA LEU A 628 28.20 -9.66 -21.01
C LEU A 628 29.18 -8.95 -21.95
N ALA A 629 28.71 -8.54 -23.14
CA ALA A 629 29.56 -7.92 -24.16
C ALA A 629 28.90 -6.67 -24.78
N LEU A 630 29.68 -5.62 -25.01
CA LEU A 630 29.20 -4.44 -25.74
C LEU A 630 29.15 -4.72 -27.25
N ARG A 631 28.16 -4.14 -27.94
CA ARG A 631 27.99 -4.22 -29.41
C ARG A 631 29.28 -3.87 -30.17
N GLY A 632 29.85 -2.69 -29.92
CA GLY A 632 31.04 -2.19 -30.62
C GLY A 632 30.95 -2.24 -32.16
N ASP A 633 32.10 -2.30 -32.83
CA ASP A 633 32.22 -2.13 -34.29
C ASP A 633 32.55 -3.42 -35.08
N CYS A 634 32.67 -4.58 -34.42
CA CYS A 634 32.95 -5.87 -35.09
C CYS A 634 31.77 -6.84 -34.99
N MET A 635 31.64 -7.73 -35.98
CA MET A 635 30.47 -8.58 -36.21
C MET A 635 30.13 -9.52 -35.03
N PHE A 636 28.84 -9.66 -34.72
CA PHE A 636 28.34 -10.47 -33.61
C PHE A 636 28.76 -11.96 -33.71
N ALA A 637 28.77 -12.55 -34.91
CA ALA A 637 29.22 -13.92 -35.12
C ALA A 637 30.68 -14.11 -34.68
N ALA A 638 31.61 -13.30 -35.20
CA ALA A 638 33.02 -13.32 -34.80
C ALA A 638 33.25 -13.12 -33.29
N LYS A 639 32.38 -12.36 -32.59
CA LYS A 639 32.40 -12.27 -31.11
C LYS A 639 31.93 -13.58 -30.46
N ALA A 640 30.83 -14.14 -30.95
CA ALA A 640 30.26 -15.38 -30.41
C ALA A 640 31.20 -16.58 -30.56
N HIS A 641 31.90 -16.74 -31.70
CA HIS A 641 32.94 -17.77 -31.85
C HIS A 641 34.02 -17.62 -30.77
N ARG A 642 34.61 -16.42 -30.59
CA ARG A 642 35.70 -16.21 -29.61
C ARG A 642 35.26 -16.39 -28.16
N LEU A 643 34.04 -15.96 -27.81
CA LEU A 643 33.50 -16.16 -26.46
C LEU A 643 33.19 -17.64 -26.20
N GLN A 644 32.75 -18.40 -27.22
CA GLN A 644 32.56 -19.84 -27.15
C GLN A 644 33.88 -20.62 -27.08
N GLU A 645 34.89 -20.24 -27.86
CA GLU A 645 36.26 -20.77 -27.79
C GLU A 645 36.89 -20.54 -26.41
N ALA A 646 36.56 -19.42 -25.76
CA ALA A 646 36.92 -19.09 -24.39
C ALA A 646 35.96 -19.68 -23.33
N GLY A 647 35.07 -20.60 -23.70
CA GLY A 647 34.28 -21.41 -22.76
C GLY A 647 32.97 -20.81 -22.25
N ALA A 648 32.51 -19.66 -22.76
CA ALA A 648 31.21 -19.10 -22.39
C ALA A 648 30.05 -20.06 -22.73
N ILE A 649 28.98 -20.02 -21.94
CA ILE A 649 27.75 -20.82 -22.13
C ILE A 649 26.56 -20.00 -22.66
N GLY A 650 26.80 -18.74 -23.01
CA GLY A 650 25.84 -17.81 -23.58
C GLY A 650 26.40 -16.40 -23.65
N VAL A 651 25.78 -15.52 -24.44
CA VAL A 651 26.20 -14.11 -24.55
C VAL A 651 24.99 -13.16 -24.54
N ILE A 652 25.09 -12.12 -23.73
CA ILE A 652 24.18 -10.96 -23.74
C ILE A 652 24.95 -9.79 -24.37
N PHE A 653 24.47 -9.31 -25.53
CA PHE A 653 25.02 -8.13 -26.18
C PHE A 653 24.23 -6.88 -25.77
N ILE A 654 24.90 -5.84 -25.27
CA ILE A 654 24.28 -4.53 -24.96
C ILE A 654 24.60 -3.52 -26.08
N ASP A 655 23.59 -2.76 -26.53
CA ASP A 655 23.78 -1.67 -27.49
C ASP A 655 24.63 -0.54 -26.90
N HIS A 656 25.61 -0.06 -27.67
CA HIS A 656 26.48 1.06 -27.26
C HIS A 656 25.81 2.43 -27.45
N ARG A 657 24.64 2.50 -28.09
CA ARG A 657 23.91 3.74 -28.35
C ARG A 657 23.02 4.09 -27.15
N GLU A 658 23.43 5.09 -26.38
CA GLU A 658 22.66 5.65 -25.26
C GLU A 658 21.22 6.00 -25.64
N GLY A 659 20.29 5.80 -24.69
CA GLY A 659 18.87 6.11 -24.83
C GLY A 659 18.06 5.09 -25.65
N SER A 660 18.69 4.17 -26.36
CA SER A 660 18.01 3.08 -27.08
C SER A 660 17.20 2.19 -26.12
N ASN A 661 15.98 1.80 -26.54
CA ASN A 661 15.04 0.98 -25.78
C ASN A 661 14.09 0.17 -26.70
N SER A 662 13.52 -0.92 -26.17
CA SER A 662 12.64 -1.84 -26.91
C SER A 662 11.18 -1.39 -27.11
N ALA A 663 10.77 -0.26 -26.52
CA ALA A 663 9.42 0.27 -26.66
C ALA A 663 9.29 1.22 -27.87
N GLU A 664 10.36 1.93 -28.21
CA GLU A 664 10.40 2.93 -29.29
C GLU A 664 11.23 2.49 -30.50
N THR A 665 12.14 1.52 -30.34
CA THR A 665 12.96 0.97 -31.43
C THR A 665 12.47 -0.44 -31.79
N PRO A 666 12.15 -0.73 -33.07
CA PRO A 666 11.78 -2.09 -33.47
C PRO A 666 12.93 -3.07 -33.22
N LEU A 667 12.59 -4.27 -32.73
CA LEU A 667 13.55 -5.34 -32.52
C LEU A 667 14.08 -5.85 -33.86
N PHE A 668 15.37 -6.15 -33.90
CA PHE A 668 16.04 -6.71 -35.05
C PHE A 668 16.77 -8.01 -34.66
N GLN A 669 16.99 -8.87 -35.64
CA GLN A 669 17.76 -10.11 -35.46
C GLN A 669 19.25 -9.87 -35.67
N MET A 670 20.08 -10.51 -34.83
CA MET A 670 21.52 -10.56 -35.07
C MET A 670 21.81 -11.55 -36.22
N VAL A 671 22.33 -11.01 -37.32
CA VAL A 671 22.66 -11.76 -38.55
C VAL A 671 24.15 -12.12 -38.56
N GLY A 672 24.49 -13.26 -39.17
CA GLY A 672 25.87 -13.68 -39.37
C GLY A 672 26.64 -12.81 -40.38
N ASP A 673 27.95 -12.98 -40.44
CA ASP A 673 28.87 -12.21 -41.30
C ASP A 673 29.10 -12.82 -42.70
N GLY A 674 28.36 -13.89 -43.02
CA GLY A 674 28.51 -14.65 -44.27
C GLY A 674 29.44 -15.85 -44.18
N GLY A 675 30.10 -16.06 -43.03
CA GLY A 675 30.82 -17.30 -42.73
C GLY A 675 29.91 -18.47 -42.33
N SER A 676 30.51 -19.59 -41.94
CA SER A 676 29.79 -20.63 -41.18
C SER A 676 29.46 -20.08 -39.80
N THR A 677 28.18 -20.08 -39.44
CA THR A 677 27.71 -19.85 -38.06
C THR A 677 27.06 -21.10 -37.46
N ALA A 678 27.17 -22.25 -38.13
CA ALA A 678 26.53 -23.51 -37.73
C ALA A 678 27.25 -24.22 -36.57
N ASP A 679 28.49 -23.81 -36.30
CA ASP A 679 29.35 -24.24 -35.21
C ASP A 679 29.21 -23.36 -33.94
N ILE A 680 28.44 -22.28 -33.99
CA ILE A 680 28.02 -21.55 -32.79
C ILE A 680 26.85 -22.30 -32.16
N THR A 681 27.09 -22.87 -30.99
CA THR A 681 26.15 -23.71 -30.23
C THR A 681 25.59 -23.02 -28.97
N ILE A 682 26.16 -21.89 -28.56
CA ILE A 682 25.72 -21.13 -27.38
C ILE A 682 24.59 -20.13 -27.70
N PRO A 683 23.68 -19.82 -26.75
CA PRO A 683 22.60 -18.86 -26.95
C PRO A 683 23.10 -17.41 -26.94
N LEU A 684 22.48 -16.58 -27.76
CA LEU A 684 22.83 -15.17 -27.94
C LEU A 684 21.58 -14.30 -27.89
N VAL A 685 21.61 -13.23 -27.10
CA VAL A 685 20.51 -12.26 -26.99
C VAL A 685 21.03 -10.82 -27.07
N PHE A 686 20.20 -9.90 -27.56
CA PHE A 686 20.53 -8.47 -27.66
C PHE A 686 19.63 -7.61 -26.77
N LEU A 687 20.22 -6.73 -25.95
CA LEU A 687 19.53 -5.71 -25.16
C LEU A 687 19.89 -4.32 -25.68
N PHE A 688 18.91 -3.42 -25.72
CA PHE A 688 19.18 -1.99 -25.91
C PHE A 688 19.76 -1.36 -24.63
N SER A 689 20.27 -0.13 -24.74
CA SER A 689 21.04 0.51 -23.66
C SER A 689 20.27 0.70 -22.34
N GLN A 690 18.97 1.01 -22.38
CA GLN A 690 18.16 1.21 -21.17
C GLN A 690 17.94 -0.12 -20.42
N GLU A 691 17.56 -1.18 -21.13
CA GLU A 691 17.44 -2.53 -20.57
C GLU A 691 18.80 -3.09 -20.12
N GLY A 692 19.87 -2.79 -20.85
CA GLY A 692 21.24 -3.13 -20.48
C GLY A 692 21.69 -2.46 -19.18
N ALA A 693 21.41 -1.17 -18.99
CA ALA A 693 21.77 -0.44 -17.78
C ALA A 693 21.12 -1.03 -16.51
N LEU A 694 19.87 -1.52 -16.61
CA LEU A 694 19.20 -2.22 -15.51
C LEU A 694 19.87 -3.55 -15.15
N LEU A 695 20.48 -4.23 -16.12
CA LEU A 695 21.26 -5.45 -15.90
C LEU A 695 22.64 -5.13 -15.31
N THR A 696 23.32 -4.07 -15.78
CA THR A 696 24.63 -3.65 -15.28
C THR A 696 24.56 -3.17 -13.84
N SER A 697 23.63 -2.27 -13.49
CA SER A 697 23.44 -1.81 -12.10
C SER A 697 23.10 -2.97 -11.15
N ALA A 698 22.33 -3.96 -11.60
CA ALA A 698 22.05 -5.15 -10.79
C ALA A 698 23.31 -5.96 -10.42
N LEU A 699 24.35 -5.94 -11.27
CA LEU A 699 25.63 -6.60 -11.05
C LEU A 699 26.62 -5.75 -10.24
N GLU A 700 26.55 -4.42 -10.36
CA GLU A 700 27.34 -3.49 -9.55
C GLU A 700 26.89 -3.54 -8.06
N ASP A 701 25.59 -3.67 -7.82
CA ASP A 701 24.99 -3.74 -6.48
C ASP A 701 25.09 -5.14 -5.82
N HIS A 702 25.28 -6.23 -6.58
CA HIS A 702 25.18 -7.61 -6.07
C HIS A 702 26.27 -8.56 -6.58
N SER A 703 26.95 -9.23 -5.65
CA SER A 703 28.12 -10.09 -5.92
C SER A 703 27.84 -11.40 -6.67
N ASN A 704 26.56 -11.78 -6.87
CA ASN A 704 26.16 -12.89 -7.73
C ASN A 704 24.76 -12.63 -8.29
N VAL A 705 24.62 -12.65 -9.61
CA VAL A 705 23.35 -12.41 -10.30
C VAL A 705 23.00 -13.61 -11.18
N ASP A 706 21.94 -14.34 -10.82
CA ASP A 706 21.39 -15.43 -11.62
C ASP A 706 20.49 -14.85 -12.72
N VAL A 707 20.75 -15.24 -13.97
CA VAL A 707 20.03 -14.78 -15.16
C VAL A 707 19.43 -15.96 -15.94
N LEU A 708 18.22 -15.76 -16.43
CA LEU A 708 17.47 -16.73 -17.21
C LEU A 708 17.07 -16.13 -18.57
N MET A 709 17.52 -16.76 -19.66
CA MET A 709 17.16 -16.37 -21.03
C MET A 709 16.01 -17.24 -21.55
N LEU A 710 14.95 -16.64 -22.08
CA LEU A 710 13.69 -17.33 -22.45
C LEU A 710 13.08 -16.80 -23.75
N PRO A 711 12.36 -17.64 -24.52
CA PRO A 711 11.29 -17.18 -25.39
C PRO A 711 10.18 -16.49 -24.57
N LYS A 712 9.57 -15.42 -25.11
CA LYS A 712 8.54 -14.61 -24.42
C LYS A 712 7.34 -15.41 -23.91
N GLU A 713 7.05 -16.53 -24.55
CA GLU A 713 5.95 -17.46 -24.29
C GLU A 713 6.23 -18.30 -23.03
N ARG A 714 7.51 -18.50 -22.69
CA ARG A 714 7.97 -19.34 -21.57
C ARG A 714 8.29 -18.57 -20.29
N ARG A 715 8.00 -17.26 -20.22
CA ARG A 715 8.21 -16.42 -19.02
C ARG A 715 7.69 -17.12 -17.75
N LEU A 716 8.57 -17.30 -16.76
CA LEU A 716 8.18 -17.89 -15.48
C LEU A 716 7.02 -17.12 -14.86
N GLY A 717 5.94 -17.84 -14.53
CA GLY A 717 4.65 -17.28 -14.09
C GLY A 717 3.46 -17.61 -15.01
N LYS A 718 3.69 -18.00 -16.27
CA LYS A 718 2.65 -18.57 -17.15
C LYS A 718 2.78 -20.10 -17.26
N THR A 719 1.69 -20.82 -16.96
CA THR A 719 1.61 -22.28 -17.07
C THR A 719 1.01 -22.72 -18.42
N THR A 720 1.86 -22.99 -19.41
CA THR A 720 1.47 -23.66 -20.66
C THR A 720 2.22 -24.99 -20.82
N GLY A 721 1.47 -26.09 -20.87
CA GLY A 721 2.01 -27.45 -20.76
C GLY A 721 2.71 -27.99 -22.02
N LYS A 722 3.94 -27.53 -22.31
CA LYS A 722 4.91 -28.28 -23.13
C LYS A 722 6.31 -28.16 -22.51
N ARG A 723 6.95 -29.30 -22.21
CA ARG A 723 8.35 -29.34 -21.76
C ARG A 723 9.28 -29.14 -22.97
N GLY A 724 9.87 -27.96 -23.07
CA GLY A 724 11.15 -27.73 -23.74
C GLY A 724 12.19 -27.27 -22.71
N GLY A 725 13.45 -27.10 -23.12
CA GLY A 725 14.51 -26.59 -22.25
C GLY A 725 14.17 -25.25 -21.59
N LEU A 726 14.60 -25.11 -20.34
CA LEU A 726 14.66 -23.84 -19.60
C LEU A 726 16.02 -23.81 -18.93
N CYS A 727 16.90 -22.92 -19.38
CA CYS A 727 18.31 -22.98 -19.03
C CYS A 727 18.71 -21.82 -18.14
N ARG A 728 18.58 -22.07 -16.84
CA ARG A 728 19.13 -21.26 -15.75
C ARG A 728 20.64 -21.39 -15.75
N ALA A 729 21.34 -20.28 -15.92
CA ALA A 729 22.75 -20.17 -15.54
C ALA A 729 22.86 -19.64 -14.11
N HIS A 730 24.01 -19.90 -13.49
CA HIS A 730 24.40 -19.26 -12.24
C HIS A 730 25.52 -18.27 -12.55
N GLY A 731 25.33 -17.01 -12.13
CA GLY A 731 26.24 -15.89 -12.42
C GLY A 731 26.20 -15.33 -13.86
N LEU A 732 26.82 -14.15 -14.01
CA LEU A 732 26.97 -13.39 -15.25
C LEU A 732 28.28 -12.57 -15.17
N VAL A 733 29.17 -12.70 -16.16
CA VAL A 733 30.51 -12.11 -16.14
C VAL A 733 30.59 -10.85 -16.99
N ILE A 734 31.13 -9.76 -16.42
CA ILE A 734 31.20 -8.44 -17.07
C ILE A 734 32.54 -8.24 -17.77
N LEU A 735 32.49 -8.00 -19.08
CA LEU A 735 33.56 -7.32 -19.81
C LEU A 735 33.27 -5.80 -19.77
N LEU A 736 34.00 -5.07 -18.92
CA LEU A 736 33.83 -3.61 -18.71
C LEU A 736 34.35 -2.75 -19.89
N PRO A 737 34.32 -1.40 -19.79
CA PRO A 737 35.04 -0.46 -20.66
C PRO A 737 36.11 0.39 -19.91
N THR A 738 37.40 0.27 -20.25
CA THR A 738 38.49 1.04 -19.60
C THR A 738 38.84 2.31 -20.36
N GLY A 739 38.45 3.46 -19.79
CA GLY A 739 39.05 4.76 -20.12
C GLY A 739 40.39 4.94 -19.39
N ASP A 740 41.42 5.39 -20.09
CA ASP A 740 42.77 5.56 -19.55
C ASP A 740 42.93 6.87 -18.75
N GLN A 741 43.40 6.78 -17.49
CA GLN A 741 44.63 7.45 -16.99
C GLN A 741 44.67 7.51 -15.45
N GLY A 742 45.87 7.31 -14.89
CA GLY A 742 46.22 7.73 -13.52
C GLY A 742 46.48 6.59 -12.54
N SER A 743 47.70 6.52 -12.00
CA SER A 743 48.11 5.50 -11.04
C SER A 743 47.85 5.90 -9.58
N THR A 744 47.33 4.98 -8.76
CA THR A 744 48.05 4.39 -7.60
C THR A 744 47.13 3.49 -6.76
N ASN A 745 47.73 2.59 -5.96
CA ASN A 745 47.04 1.52 -5.23
C ASN A 745 46.23 2.00 -4.03
N ALA A 746 45.04 1.42 -3.83
CA ALA A 746 44.47 1.16 -2.51
C ALA A 746 43.71 -0.18 -2.53
N SER A 747 44.06 -1.11 -1.63
CA SER A 747 43.49 -2.45 -1.57
C SER A 747 42.28 -2.52 -0.63
N ILE A 748 41.37 -3.47 -0.85
CA ILE A 748 40.64 -4.17 0.21
C ILE A 748 40.46 -5.65 -0.19
N ILE A 749 40.53 -6.54 0.80
CA ILE A 749 40.42 -7.99 0.67
C ILE A 749 39.23 -8.43 1.52
N LEU A 750 38.43 -9.41 1.08
CA LEU A 750 37.71 -10.30 2.00
C LEU A 750 37.35 -11.65 1.33
N PHE A 751 38.26 -12.62 1.47
CA PHE A 751 37.98 -14.04 1.20
C PHE A 751 37.29 -14.70 2.40
N SER A 752 36.62 -15.81 2.16
CA SER A 752 35.94 -16.62 3.18
C SER A 752 36.86 -17.26 4.24
N HIS A 753 36.30 -17.47 5.43
CA HIS A 753 36.73 -18.45 6.43
C HIS A 753 35.50 -19.27 6.81
N LEU A 754 35.54 -20.58 7.08
CA LEU A 754 36.61 -21.47 7.59
C LEU A 754 36.38 -22.91 7.04
N PRO A 755 37.36 -23.85 7.04
CA PRO A 755 37.61 -24.61 8.28
C PRO A 755 39.05 -25.13 8.55
N SER A 756 39.38 -25.15 9.84
CA SER A 756 40.25 -26.11 10.56
C SER A 756 41.59 -26.58 9.97
N SER A 757 42.68 -26.37 10.73
CA SER A 757 43.86 -27.25 10.71
C SER A 757 44.35 -27.56 12.13
N LYS A 758 44.90 -28.76 12.33
CA LYS A 758 45.81 -29.07 13.45
C LYS A 758 47.23 -29.01 12.91
N LEU A 759 48.11 -28.29 13.60
CA LEU A 759 49.56 -28.45 13.47
C LEU A 759 50.20 -28.42 14.86
N SER A 760 51.38 -29.03 15.01
CA SER A 760 51.89 -29.49 16.31
C SER A 760 53.35 -29.12 16.57
N LYS A 761 53.64 -28.78 17.83
CA LYS A 761 54.97 -28.64 18.46
C LYS A 761 55.84 -27.47 17.99
N GLY A 762 56.57 -26.87 18.94
CA GLY A 762 57.66 -25.93 18.67
C GLY A 762 57.77 -24.76 19.65
N GLU A 763 58.15 -25.04 20.91
CA GLU A 763 59.14 -24.32 21.75
C GLU A 763 59.18 -22.76 21.82
N THR A 764 59.51 -22.07 22.93
CA THR A 764 59.83 -22.46 24.32
C THR A 764 59.60 -21.28 25.31
N ALA A 765 59.52 -21.61 26.61
CA ALA A 765 59.90 -20.79 27.78
C ALA A 765 59.09 -19.56 28.28
N GLN A 766 58.85 -19.60 29.61
CA GLN A 766 58.89 -18.49 30.60
C GLN A 766 57.82 -17.35 30.63
N LYS A 767 56.71 -17.66 31.32
CA LYS A 767 56.20 -17.01 32.56
C LYS A 767 57.12 -15.97 33.29
N PRO A 768 56.59 -15.12 34.21
CA PRO A 768 55.19 -14.67 34.44
C PRO A 768 55.04 -13.19 34.92
N ASN A 769 53.82 -12.82 35.38
CA ASN A 769 53.48 -11.71 36.31
C ASN A 769 53.48 -10.26 35.71
N ARG A 770 52.72 -9.28 36.23
CA ARG A 770 52.03 -9.15 37.54
C ARG A 770 50.84 -8.14 37.54
N HIS A 771 49.81 -8.44 38.35
CA HIS A 771 48.91 -7.55 39.14
C HIS A 771 48.23 -6.24 38.62
N PHE A 772 46.90 -6.23 38.83
CA PHE A 772 46.07 -5.24 39.57
C PHE A 772 45.50 -3.93 38.95
N ASN A 773 44.16 -3.85 39.08
CA ASN A 773 43.33 -2.80 39.73
C ASN A 773 42.68 -1.61 38.98
N VAL A 774 41.34 -1.55 39.20
CA VAL A 774 40.52 -0.39 39.65
C VAL A 774 39.99 0.61 38.61
N GLU A 775 38.66 0.56 38.49
CA GLU A 775 37.66 1.66 38.41
C GLU A 775 38.05 2.98 37.73
N LEU A 776 37.33 3.30 36.64
CA LEU A 776 36.08 4.07 36.73
C LEU A 776 35.09 3.65 35.63
#